data_AF-A0A8H5A6B1-F1
#
_entry.id   AF-A0A8H5A6B1-F1
#
_cell.length_a   1.000
_cell.length_b   1.000
_cell.length_c   1.000
_cell.angle_alpha   90.00
_cell.angle_beta   90.00
_cell.angle_gamma   90.00
#
_symmetry.space_group_name_H-M   'P 1'
#
loop_
_entity.id
_entity.type
_entity.pdbx_description
1 polymer ?
#
loop_
_entity_poly.entity_id
_entity_poly.type
_entity_poly.pdbx_seq_one_letter_code
_entity_poly.pdbx_strand_id
1 'polypeptide(L)'
;MPVRYTSKDVRPEPLAQELHLYPSGRVAKNRFLKSPMAESLASWDPEIISKRGIPTDELIELYRRWGEGKNNFGIVVTGNIDIDLNSVGAAASPGIPVDAPFEGERFEKFKQLAAAAKKDGSLFLAQVNHPGRQVPYKFNPVAISASDVQLDPKMGMTFGKPHAATKEEIAQIIEGFAHAAEYLEKAGFDGIELHAAHGYLLSQFLSRTTNKRTDEYGTQTVENRLRLISEIANAIKARVSSTFIVSAKLNSVEFQDGGVTPDEARELCERLEALGFDFVELSGGTYERMALSWEKESTKQREGFFLEWAETITKALDPAHQMRIFIAGGLRTVGAMVDALDVVDGVSIGRPAAAEPRLASDIIEGRVKGAIQPAEMVENDLGMGMGVAGAQFAQIAKGFEPLDASDNEVVQIFGQDMGAWYEKLVQDGDKNEFVRAIQYSGPQVPNNRQEGLETRLARIEEQLQIVLNAAKDAQTARPQWPDDHSSPSDSAESVLNNSANFEEMAKRGFAWKFDPVNPAVYQGPQPNTLELPPLDQILPIVDHYFTTFNGVIPLFQQSEFMKLLTTWYKQPETRDRASWAAIQTVMAIGYRTPQLSLRDSQSVHIEKADQCLRNAQTVVSELVTRDEDLLGVQILLGIVMLFQNSRDPKPASVLIGTAVRLAHRLKLHSQEAAMQFPAVEAEQRSRVFWIAYTLDKDICLRAQTPSCQFDEDIDISLPALAPPDSVGLIWTQNGQVHFNYHRRRVELAYIQGKVYDLLYSNRSSKVTAQERQRRVSRLQSMLDQWYERIPTVFHIEHVTATVGPSQLVQMTKMHHAFLLTEVMIHGIYSHNAEWVKRISSFSRATITSVGNLENRGFDGAGKCQDQAPPLPEGWNHCVDVSRGCMKLFQEATPTECLIWYVSLTLIVLLANMILNPGHNSIHIDQHLSVKALDLFDKLLKIIDDEAFRALRSVVGELSQRAQTAVAVYREELKGLGKDVFEALNVDDVAVREVDFLPPGDMFEGLDGPFVGLDGPFIGLSGELEQGFGDGMNFMDGGMLDMEFMR
;
A
#
# COMPACT_ATOMS: atom_id res chain seq x y z
N MET A 1 12.83 7.70 18.82
CA MET A 1 11.91 8.82 18.53
C MET A 1 10.85 8.26 17.60
N PRO A 2 9.57 8.65 17.76
CA PRO A 2 8.48 8.11 16.96
C PRO A 2 8.71 8.31 15.46
N VAL A 3 8.32 7.33 14.64
CA VAL A 3 8.33 7.47 13.18
C VAL A 3 7.26 8.48 12.78
N ARG A 4 7.53 9.34 11.80
CA ARG A 4 6.63 10.43 11.37
C ARG A 4 6.48 10.45 9.86
N TYR A 5 5.33 10.92 9.39
CA TYR A 5 5.13 11.18 7.96
C TYR A 5 6.12 12.24 7.47
N THR A 6 6.74 11.96 6.32
CA THR A 6 7.68 12.90 5.70
C THR A 6 6.91 14.00 4.99
N SER A 7 7.21 15.25 5.31
CA SER A 7 6.59 16.42 4.70
C SER A 7 7.58 17.15 3.80
N LYS A 8 7.07 17.77 2.73
CA LYS A 8 7.80 18.84 2.04
C LYS A 8 8.19 19.95 3.02
N ASP A 9 9.29 20.63 2.73
CA ASP A 9 9.79 21.71 3.57
C ASP A 9 8.99 22.99 3.31
N VAL A 10 7.96 23.21 4.11
CA VAL A 10 7.12 24.41 4.08
C VAL A 10 7.04 25.07 5.44
N ARG A 11 6.77 26.37 5.40
CA ARG A 11 6.67 27.26 6.54
C ARG A 11 5.25 27.17 7.15
N PRO A 12 5.08 26.82 8.44
CA PRO A 12 3.78 26.61 9.07
C PRO A 12 3.04 27.91 9.40
N GLU A 13 3.64 29.08 9.13
CA GLU A 13 3.06 30.41 9.42
C GLU A 13 1.60 30.59 8.95
N PRO A 14 1.15 30.10 7.77
CA PRO A 14 -0.25 30.21 7.38
C PRO A 14 -1.21 29.54 8.37
N LEU A 15 -0.81 28.38 8.91
CA LEU A 15 -1.61 27.64 9.90
C LEU A 15 -1.68 28.36 11.24
N ALA A 16 -0.66 29.16 11.59
CA ALA A 16 -0.59 29.92 12.84
C ALA A 16 -1.45 31.20 12.85
N GLN A 17 -2.02 31.59 11.71
CA GLN A 17 -2.81 32.82 11.61
C GLN A 17 -4.16 32.70 12.31
N GLU A 18 -4.56 33.77 13.01
CA GLU A 18 -5.88 33.88 13.59
C GLU A 18 -6.99 33.77 12.52
N LEU A 19 -8.13 33.19 12.90
CA LEU A 19 -9.28 33.02 12.02
C LEU A 19 -10.52 33.66 12.65
N HIS A 20 -11.08 34.66 11.98
CA HIS A 20 -12.29 35.35 12.40
C HIS A 20 -13.54 34.60 11.97
N LEU A 21 -14.46 34.33 12.90
CA LEU A 21 -15.73 33.66 12.66
C LEU A 21 -16.87 34.69 12.59
N TYR A 22 -17.78 34.49 11.63
CA TYR A 22 -18.94 35.36 11.40
C TYR A 22 -20.20 34.51 11.29
N PRO A 23 -21.31 34.88 11.94
CA PRO A 23 -21.59 36.21 12.47
C PRO A 23 -21.16 36.44 13.93
N SER A 24 -20.66 35.42 14.64
CA SER A 24 -20.40 35.52 16.09
C SER A 24 -19.35 36.57 16.48
N GLY A 25 -18.43 36.90 15.57
CA GLY A 25 -17.31 37.81 15.81
C GLY A 25 -16.20 37.18 16.68
N ARG A 26 -16.29 35.88 16.95
CA ARG A 26 -15.25 35.14 17.69
C ARG A 26 -14.00 34.97 16.84
N VAL A 27 -12.85 34.84 17.48
CA VAL A 27 -11.56 34.67 16.81
C VAL A 27 -10.90 33.41 17.33
N ALA A 28 -10.63 32.46 16.43
CA ALA A 28 -9.79 31.32 16.75
C ALA A 28 -8.32 31.73 16.66
N LYS A 29 -7.52 31.34 17.65
CA LYS A 29 -6.10 31.73 17.75
C LYS A 29 -5.20 31.17 16.64
N ASN A 30 -5.67 30.17 15.88
CA ASN A 30 -5.03 29.64 14.68
C ASN A 30 -6.02 28.81 13.84
N ARG A 31 -5.56 28.28 12.70
CA ARG A 31 -6.40 27.54 11.73
C ARG A 31 -6.54 26.04 12.01
N PHE A 32 -6.16 25.57 13.20
CA PHE A 32 -6.34 24.17 13.60
C PHE A 32 -7.63 23.96 14.39
N LEU A 33 -8.39 22.94 13.99
CA LEU A 33 -9.54 22.41 14.72
C LEU A 33 -9.23 20.98 15.20
N LYS A 34 -9.44 20.69 16.49
CA LYS A 34 -9.48 19.30 16.98
C LYS A 34 -10.85 18.74 16.62
N SER A 35 -10.84 17.71 15.75
CA SER A 35 -12.06 17.07 15.25
C SER A 35 -12.84 16.41 16.38
N PRO A 36 -14.17 16.37 16.29
CA PRO A 36 -15.01 15.47 17.08
C PRO A 36 -14.54 14.02 16.99
N MET A 37 -14.40 13.34 18.13
CA MET A 37 -14.03 11.92 18.25
C MET A 37 -14.72 11.35 19.48
N ALA A 38 -15.53 10.29 19.35
CA ALA A 38 -16.24 9.73 20.51
C ALA A 38 -15.27 9.15 21.56
N GLU A 39 -15.30 9.68 22.77
CA GLU A 39 -14.33 9.35 23.82
C GLU A 39 -14.76 8.18 24.71
N SER A 40 -16.06 7.99 24.90
CA SER A 40 -16.63 6.98 25.80
C SER A 40 -16.11 7.09 27.26
N LEU A 41 -16.00 8.32 27.76
CA LEU A 41 -15.47 8.62 29.10
C LEU A 41 -16.47 9.37 30.01
N ALA A 42 -17.73 9.53 29.61
CA ALA A 42 -18.78 10.05 30.51
C ALA A 42 -19.30 8.95 31.45
N SER A 43 -20.08 9.34 32.47
CA SER A 43 -20.72 8.38 33.36
C SER A 43 -21.67 7.45 32.60
N TRP A 44 -21.77 6.20 33.05
CA TRP A 44 -22.68 5.21 32.49
C TRP A 44 -23.32 4.38 33.60
N ASP A 45 -24.62 4.16 33.46
CA ASP A 45 -25.39 3.26 34.32
C ASP A 45 -26.39 2.51 33.42
N PRO A 46 -26.37 1.17 33.40
CA PRO A 46 -27.23 0.39 32.51
C PRO A 46 -28.71 0.52 32.86
N GLU A 47 -29.07 0.84 34.10
CA GLU A 47 -30.47 0.88 34.56
C GLU A 47 -30.96 2.32 34.79
N ILE A 48 -30.12 3.19 35.33
CA ILE A 48 -30.51 4.54 35.77
C ILE A 48 -30.12 5.57 34.69
N ILE A 49 -31.06 5.84 33.78
CA ILE A 49 -30.86 6.74 32.62
C ILE A 49 -30.36 8.13 33.05
N SER A 50 -30.87 8.70 34.15
CA SER A 50 -30.47 10.04 34.63
C SER A 50 -29.00 10.14 35.05
N LYS A 51 -28.34 9.01 35.33
CA LYS A 51 -26.91 8.93 35.65
C LYS A 51 -26.01 8.76 34.43
N ARG A 52 -26.57 8.62 33.22
CA ARG A 52 -25.78 8.47 31.98
C ARG A 52 -25.30 9.81 31.46
N GLY A 53 -24.10 9.86 30.89
CA GLY A 53 -23.60 11.01 30.12
C GLY A 53 -23.23 12.26 30.93
N ILE A 54 -22.95 12.12 32.23
CA ILE A 54 -22.37 13.20 33.04
C ILE A 54 -20.86 13.22 32.77
N PRO A 55 -20.25 14.36 32.41
CA PRO A 55 -18.80 14.42 32.22
C PRO A 55 -18.04 14.00 33.48
N THR A 56 -17.02 13.15 33.31
CA THR A 56 -16.13 12.71 34.39
C THR A 56 -14.91 13.62 34.50
N ASP A 57 -14.15 13.50 35.60
CA ASP A 57 -12.87 14.22 35.75
C ASP A 57 -11.83 13.79 34.70
N GLU A 58 -11.88 12.52 34.30
CA GLU A 58 -11.05 11.95 33.23
C GLU A 58 -11.35 12.61 31.89
N LEU A 59 -12.64 12.79 31.56
CA LEU A 59 -13.06 13.54 30.38
C LEU A 59 -12.61 15.00 30.46
N ILE A 60 -12.76 15.65 31.61
CA ILE A 60 -12.31 17.04 31.82
C ILE A 60 -10.80 17.16 31.58
N GLU A 61 -9.98 16.25 32.10
CA GLU A 61 -8.53 16.25 31.89
C GLU A 61 -8.15 16.04 30.42
N LEU A 62 -8.83 15.13 29.71
CA LEU A 62 -8.59 14.91 28.28
C LEU A 62 -8.76 16.20 27.47
N TYR A 63 -9.85 16.94 27.70
CA TYR A 63 -10.09 18.21 27.00
C TYR A 63 -9.19 19.34 27.49
N ARG A 64 -8.82 19.35 28.78
CA ARG A 64 -7.79 20.25 29.27
C ARG A 64 -6.49 20.08 28.48
N ARG A 65 -6.08 18.85 28.17
CA ARG A 65 -4.85 18.55 27.42
C ARG A 65 -4.92 19.01 25.95
N TRP A 66 -6.06 18.89 25.28
CA TRP A 66 -6.23 19.46 23.94
C TRP A 66 -6.32 20.99 23.92
N GLY A 67 -6.86 21.59 24.99
CA GLY A 67 -6.92 23.03 25.16
C GLY A 67 -5.62 23.68 25.66
N GLU A 68 -4.67 22.89 26.16
CA GLU A 68 -3.43 23.36 26.77
C GLU A 68 -2.45 23.90 25.72
N GLY A 69 -1.86 25.05 26.01
CA GLY A 69 -0.84 25.71 25.20
C GLY A 69 -1.39 26.86 24.35
N LYS A 70 -0.72 28.02 24.42
CA LYS A 70 -1.10 29.24 23.70
C LYS A 70 -1.18 29.05 22.18
N ASN A 71 -0.28 28.25 21.61
CA ASN A 71 -0.22 27.97 20.18
C ASN A 71 -0.82 26.62 19.79
N ASN A 72 -1.52 25.93 20.70
CA ASN A 72 -2.17 24.65 20.37
C ASN A 72 -3.51 24.89 19.63
N PHE A 73 -4.38 23.88 19.47
CA PHE A 73 -5.61 23.97 18.67
C PHE A 73 -6.41 25.28 18.85
N GLY A 74 -6.75 25.93 17.75
CA GLY A 74 -7.55 27.16 17.72
C GLY A 74 -8.99 26.93 18.14
N ILE A 75 -9.57 25.82 17.65
CA ILE A 75 -10.90 25.35 18.01
C ILE A 75 -10.79 23.90 18.51
N VAL A 76 -11.46 23.58 19.61
CA VAL A 76 -11.59 22.23 20.14
C VAL A 76 -13.06 21.86 20.13
N VAL A 77 -13.42 20.78 19.43
CA VAL A 77 -14.80 20.30 19.36
C VAL A 77 -14.94 18.98 20.11
N THR A 78 -16.04 18.82 20.83
CA THR A 78 -16.28 17.57 21.56
C THR A 78 -16.58 16.39 20.64
N GLY A 79 -16.42 15.16 21.14
CA GLY A 79 -17.19 14.03 20.62
C GLY A 79 -18.70 14.24 20.81
N ASN A 80 -19.48 13.25 20.37
CA ASN A 80 -20.93 13.30 20.37
C ASN A 80 -21.52 13.61 21.75
N ILE A 81 -22.37 14.63 21.82
CA ILE A 81 -23.23 14.93 22.97
C ILE A 81 -24.66 14.59 22.57
N ASP A 82 -25.23 13.56 23.20
CA ASP A 82 -26.58 13.07 22.90
C ASP A 82 -27.65 13.96 23.55
N ILE A 83 -28.69 14.32 22.79
CA ILE A 83 -29.87 15.05 23.30
C ILE A 83 -30.93 14.13 23.93
N ASP A 84 -30.78 12.81 23.79
CA ASP A 84 -31.66 11.81 24.39
C ASP A 84 -30.82 10.67 24.99
N LEU A 85 -30.89 10.52 26.32
CA LEU A 85 -30.15 9.50 27.06
C LEU A 85 -30.76 8.09 26.95
N ASN A 86 -31.96 7.97 26.38
CA ASN A 86 -32.56 6.67 26.01
C ASN A 86 -32.03 6.18 24.67
N SER A 87 -31.67 7.09 23.77
CA SER A 87 -31.32 6.81 22.38
C SER A 87 -29.89 7.24 22.08
N VAL A 88 -28.94 6.70 22.85
CA VAL A 88 -27.51 7.03 22.70
C VAL A 88 -26.84 6.25 21.58
N GLY A 89 -25.85 6.86 20.91
CA GLY A 89 -25.12 6.21 19.82
C GLY A 89 -24.03 5.26 20.32
N ALA A 90 -23.42 5.62 21.44
CA ALA A 90 -22.45 4.82 22.16
C ALA A 90 -22.62 5.04 23.67
N ALA A 91 -22.40 3.99 24.46
CA ALA A 91 -22.43 4.12 25.90
C ALA A 91 -21.24 4.95 26.40
N ALA A 92 -21.42 5.60 27.56
CA ALA A 92 -20.48 6.59 28.11
C ALA A 92 -20.23 7.82 27.21
N SER A 93 -21.14 8.14 26.28
CA SER A 93 -21.17 9.44 25.59
C SER A 93 -21.77 10.50 26.52
N PRO A 94 -21.22 11.74 26.57
CA PRO A 94 -21.87 12.81 27.32
C PRO A 94 -23.25 13.12 26.74
N GLY A 95 -24.16 13.66 27.55
CA GLY A 95 -25.49 13.98 27.05
C GLY A 95 -26.18 15.09 27.83
N ILE A 96 -27.03 15.84 27.13
CA ILE A 96 -27.81 16.96 27.64
C ILE A 96 -29.26 16.69 27.22
N PRO A 97 -30.03 15.93 28.02
CA PRO A 97 -31.44 15.72 27.71
C PRO A 97 -32.22 17.04 27.82
N VAL A 98 -33.36 17.11 27.12
CA VAL A 98 -34.20 18.32 27.05
C VAL A 98 -34.69 18.84 28.41
N ASP A 99 -34.77 17.97 29.41
CA ASP A 99 -35.16 18.29 30.78
C ASP A 99 -33.97 18.54 31.72
N ALA A 100 -32.74 18.54 31.21
CA ALA A 100 -31.55 18.79 32.02
C ALA A 100 -31.58 20.20 32.65
N PRO A 101 -31.52 20.33 33.98
CA PRO A 101 -31.54 21.63 34.63
C PRO A 101 -30.21 22.36 34.45
N PHE A 102 -30.26 23.69 34.42
CA PHE A 102 -29.07 24.58 34.39
C PHE A 102 -28.35 24.66 35.76
N GLU A 103 -28.38 23.57 36.53
CA GLU A 103 -27.79 23.42 37.85
C GLU A 103 -27.56 21.93 38.15
N GLY A 104 -26.91 21.64 39.29
CA GLY A 104 -26.62 20.27 39.71
C GLY A 104 -25.38 19.67 39.05
N GLU A 105 -25.13 18.40 39.36
CA GLU A 105 -23.86 17.72 39.04
C GLU A 105 -23.52 17.77 37.54
N ARG A 106 -24.48 17.45 36.67
CA ARG A 106 -24.28 17.47 35.21
C ARG A 106 -23.84 18.84 34.72
N PHE A 107 -24.53 19.89 35.17
CA PHE A 107 -24.26 21.26 34.73
C PHE A 107 -22.89 21.73 35.22
N GLU A 108 -22.56 21.45 36.49
CA GLU A 108 -21.25 21.81 37.04
C GLU A 108 -20.11 21.05 36.36
N LYS A 109 -20.31 19.78 35.98
CA LYS A 109 -19.32 19.02 35.22
C LYS A 109 -19.13 19.55 33.80
N PHE A 110 -20.20 19.96 33.10
CA PHE A 110 -20.07 20.66 31.81
C PHE A 110 -19.37 22.01 31.95
N LYS A 111 -19.61 22.76 33.03
CA LYS A 111 -18.87 24.00 33.33
C LYS A 111 -17.39 23.77 33.55
N GLN A 112 -17.03 22.75 34.32
CA GLN A 112 -15.64 22.37 34.55
C GLN A 112 -14.96 21.97 33.25
N LEU A 113 -15.64 21.18 32.42
CA LEU A 113 -15.16 20.78 31.10
C LEU A 113 -14.87 22.00 30.21
N ALA A 114 -15.80 22.94 30.10
CA ALA A 114 -15.61 24.15 29.31
C ALA A 114 -14.46 25.02 29.84
N ALA A 115 -14.39 25.24 31.15
CA ALA A 115 -13.33 26.02 31.78
C ALA A 115 -11.95 25.39 31.55
N ALA A 116 -11.84 24.06 31.60
CA ALA A 116 -10.59 23.33 31.42
C ALA A 116 -10.09 23.42 29.97
N ALA A 117 -10.96 23.19 28.99
CA ALA A 117 -10.62 23.23 27.56
C ALA A 117 -10.21 24.64 27.08
N LYS A 118 -10.80 25.68 27.66
CA LYS A 118 -10.60 27.08 27.22
C LYS A 118 -9.46 27.80 27.93
N LYS A 119 -8.84 27.16 28.92
CA LYS A 119 -7.88 27.80 29.84
C LYS A 119 -6.79 28.61 29.12
N ASP A 120 -6.27 28.10 28.01
CA ASP A 120 -5.22 28.75 27.21
C ASP A 120 -5.73 29.32 25.87
N GLY A 121 -7.00 29.71 25.81
CA GLY A 121 -7.56 30.54 24.75
C GLY A 121 -8.12 29.81 23.53
N SER A 122 -8.23 28.48 23.56
CA SER A 122 -8.95 27.74 22.51
C SER A 122 -10.45 28.01 22.59
N LEU A 123 -11.12 28.17 21.44
CA LEU A 123 -12.59 28.16 21.40
C LEU A 123 -13.08 26.73 21.61
N PHE A 124 -14.11 26.55 22.43
CA PHE A 124 -14.59 25.22 22.77
C PHE A 124 -16.06 25.02 22.39
N LEU A 125 -16.30 24.08 21.48
CA LEU A 125 -17.62 23.77 20.93
C LEU A 125 -18.04 22.35 21.28
N ALA A 126 -19.35 22.18 21.42
CA ALA A 126 -19.97 20.88 21.65
C ALA A 126 -20.57 20.35 20.35
N GLN A 127 -20.15 19.16 19.89
CA GLN A 127 -20.83 18.48 18.79
C GLN A 127 -22.07 17.77 19.33
N VAL A 128 -23.25 18.32 19.05
CA VAL A 128 -24.52 17.79 19.53
C VAL A 128 -25.14 16.89 18.46
N ASN A 129 -25.64 15.73 18.87
CA ASN A 129 -26.17 14.72 17.96
C ASN A 129 -27.45 14.04 18.48
N HIS A 130 -28.17 13.42 17.55
CA HIS A 130 -29.10 12.33 17.82
C HIS A 130 -28.79 11.17 16.84
N PRO A 131 -28.63 9.92 17.30
CA PRO A 131 -28.11 8.86 16.41
C PRO A 131 -29.11 8.43 15.32
N GLY A 132 -30.40 8.65 15.56
CA GLY A 132 -31.48 8.31 14.64
C GLY A 132 -31.56 6.81 14.39
N ARG A 133 -31.64 6.37 13.13
CA ARG A 133 -31.63 4.92 12.80
C ARG A 133 -30.35 4.16 13.19
N GLN A 134 -29.30 4.85 13.64
CA GLN A 134 -28.04 4.24 14.11
C GLN A 134 -28.02 3.93 15.61
N VAL A 135 -29.13 4.15 16.33
CA VAL A 135 -29.21 3.73 17.73
C VAL A 135 -29.04 2.21 17.83
N PRO A 136 -28.05 1.70 18.58
CA PRO A 136 -27.90 0.27 18.82
C PRO A 136 -29.18 -0.33 19.43
N TYR A 137 -29.61 -1.47 18.92
CA TYR A 137 -30.84 -2.17 19.33
C TYR A 137 -30.90 -2.37 20.86
N LYS A 138 -29.75 -2.67 21.47
CA LYS A 138 -29.60 -2.89 22.90
C LYS A 138 -29.86 -1.67 23.79
N PHE A 139 -29.75 -0.45 23.23
CA PHE A 139 -30.06 0.78 23.96
C PHE A 139 -31.50 1.22 23.72
N ASN A 140 -31.94 1.19 22.47
CA ASN A 140 -33.34 1.41 22.12
C ASN A 140 -33.74 0.53 20.94
N PRO A 141 -34.68 -0.41 21.11
CA PRO A 141 -35.15 -1.26 20.02
C PRO A 141 -36.01 -0.51 18.99
N VAL A 142 -36.51 0.68 19.34
CA VAL A 142 -37.33 1.54 18.47
C VAL A 142 -36.61 2.86 18.25
N ALA A 143 -36.09 3.05 17.04
CA ALA A 143 -35.34 4.25 16.68
C ALA A 143 -36.22 5.27 15.95
N ILE A 144 -35.86 6.55 16.04
CA ILE A 144 -36.48 7.60 15.21
C ILE A 144 -35.60 7.86 13.99
N SER A 145 -36.19 8.08 12.82
CA SER A 145 -35.47 8.52 11.63
C SER A 145 -36.34 9.42 10.75
N ALA A 146 -35.79 9.92 9.65
CA ALA A 146 -36.58 10.62 8.63
C ALA A 146 -37.68 9.70 8.06
N SER A 147 -37.39 8.41 7.88
CA SER A 147 -38.32 7.40 7.38
C SER A 147 -38.01 6.01 7.93
N ASP A 148 -38.95 5.07 7.82
CA ASP A 148 -38.72 3.66 8.17
C ASP A 148 -37.81 2.98 7.12
N VAL A 149 -36.52 3.28 7.20
CA VAL A 149 -35.46 2.67 6.38
C VAL A 149 -34.45 2.03 7.32
N GLN A 150 -34.58 0.73 7.55
CA GLN A 150 -33.72 -0.05 8.43
C GLN A 150 -32.25 0.09 8.03
N LEU A 151 -31.36 0.24 9.03
CA LEU A 151 -29.93 0.06 8.84
C LEU A 151 -29.57 -1.41 9.07
N ASP A 152 -28.91 -2.03 8.09
CA ASP A 152 -28.44 -3.40 8.20
C ASP A 152 -27.36 -3.56 9.27
N PRO A 153 -27.23 -4.76 9.89
CA PRO A 153 -26.17 -5.02 10.85
C PRO A 153 -24.79 -4.69 10.27
N LYS A 154 -24.02 -3.89 11.00
CA LYS A 154 -22.72 -3.38 10.55
C LYS A 154 -21.78 -3.22 11.73
N MET A 155 -20.49 -3.44 11.53
CA MET A 155 -19.46 -3.31 12.57
C MET A 155 -19.75 -4.12 13.85
N GLY A 156 -20.40 -5.28 13.70
CA GLY A 156 -20.79 -6.13 14.83
C GLY A 156 -21.96 -5.60 15.66
N MET A 157 -22.64 -4.55 15.22
CA MET A 157 -23.81 -3.97 15.88
C MET A 157 -25.10 -4.28 15.12
N THR A 158 -26.19 -4.43 15.86
CA THR A 158 -27.56 -4.39 15.35
C THR A 158 -28.23 -3.09 15.81
N PHE A 159 -29.16 -2.59 15.00
CA PHE A 159 -29.77 -1.27 15.20
C PHE A 159 -31.27 -1.38 15.49
N GLY A 160 -31.79 -0.46 16.29
CA GLY A 160 -33.22 -0.34 16.56
C GLY A 160 -34.02 -0.17 15.27
N LYS A 161 -35.26 -0.68 15.25
CA LYS A 161 -36.16 -0.55 14.11
C LYS A 161 -36.58 0.92 13.97
N PRO A 162 -36.26 1.63 12.87
CA PRO A 162 -36.63 3.03 12.75
C PRO A 162 -38.12 3.17 12.42
N HIS A 163 -38.76 4.22 12.94
CA HIS A 163 -40.00 4.76 12.39
C HIS A 163 -39.79 6.19 11.88
N ALA A 164 -40.68 6.62 10.99
CA ALA A 164 -40.67 7.99 10.48
C ALA A 164 -41.09 8.96 11.59
N ALA A 165 -40.23 9.92 11.92
CA ALA A 165 -40.49 10.90 12.98
C ALA A 165 -41.84 11.61 12.76
N THR A 166 -42.68 11.66 13.79
CA THR A 166 -43.90 12.48 13.75
C THR A 166 -43.56 13.97 13.87
N LYS A 167 -44.55 14.85 13.64
CA LYS A 167 -44.34 16.29 13.80
C LYS A 167 -44.02 16.66 15.25
N GLU A 168 -44.60 15.93 16.21
CA GLU A 168 -44.35 16.08 17.63
C GLU A 168 -42.93 15.65 18.00
N GLU A 169 -42.46 14.51 17.47
CA GLU A 169 -41.07 14.06 17.68
C GLU A 169 -40.07 15.02 17.02
N ILE A 170 -40.38 15.54 15.82
CA ILE A 170 -39.57 16.59 15.18
C ILE A 170 -39.49 17.83 16.07
N ALA A 171 -40.62 18.28 16.63
CA ALA A 171 -40.63 19.40 17.56
C ALA A 171 -39.80 19.14 18.83
N GLN A 172 -39.83 17.91 19.36
CA GLN A 172 -38.99 17.51 20.50
C GLN A 172 -37.50 17.49 20.16
N ILE A 173 -37.13 17.05 18.95
CA ILE A 173 -35.75 17.11 18.46
C ILE A 173 -35.29 18.56 18.38
N ILE A 174 -36.09 19.44 17.78
CA ILE A 174 -35.79 20.89 17.68
C ILE A 174 -35.59 21.48 19.08
N GLU A 175 -36.50 21.17 20.01
CA GLU A 175 -36.42 21.62 21.40
C GLU A 175 -35.16 21.10 22.10
N GLY A 176 -34.81 19.82 21.92
CA GLY A 176 -33.62 19.20 22.51
C GLY A 176 -32.32 19.88 22.07
N PHE A 177 -32.16 20.15 20.77
CA PHE A 177 -31.00 20.88 20.25
C PHE A 177 -30.96 22.33 20.76
N ALA A 178 -32.11 23.03 20.79
CA ALA A 178 -32.20 24.41 21.26
C ALA A 178 -31.88 24.53 22.77
N HIS A 179 -32.42 23.61 23.58
CA HIS A 179 -32.10 23.50 25.01
C HIS A 179 -30.63 23.18 25.23
N ALA A 180 -30.07 22.21 24.50
CA ALA A 180 -28.65 21.88 24.60
C ALA A 180 -27.75 23.10 24.29
N ALA A 181 -28.06 23.88 23.26
CA ALA A 181 -27.29 25.09 22.95
C ALA A 181 -27.33 26.14 24.08
N GLU A 182 -28.52 26.42 24.63
CA GLU A 182 -28.67 27.33 25.77
C GLU A 182 -27.92 26.80 27.01
N TYR A 183 -27.97 25.49 27.23
CA TYR A 183 -27.27 24.82 28.33
C TYR A 183 -25.76 24.97 28.20
N LEU A 184 -25.23 24.75 27.00
CA LEU A 184 -23.81 24.86 26.68
C LEU A 184 -23.30 26.29 26.84
N GLU A 185 -24.05 27.29 26.33
CA GLU A 185 -23.69 28.70 26.51
C GLU A 185 -23.61 29.06 27.99
N LYS A 186 -24.62 28.70 28.78
CA LYS A 186 -24.62 28.94 30.24
C LYS A 186 -23.54 28.16 30.98
N ALA A 187 -23.14 26.99 30.45
CA ALA A 187 -22.01 26.22 30.97
C ALA A 187 -20.64 26.81 30.55
N GLY A 188 -20.61 27.79 29.64
CA GLY A 188 -19.39 28.50 29.23
C GLY A 188 -18.72 27.97 27.97
N PHE A 189 -19.38 27.12 27.18
CA PHE A 189 -18.96 26.78 25.82
C PHE A 189 -19.05 28.01 24.91
N ASP A 190 -18.21 28.06 23.87
CA ASP A 190 -18.25 29.14 22.88
C ASP A 190 -19.24 28.88 21.76
N GLY A 191 -19.69 27.63 21.58
CA GLY A 191 -20.65 27.30 20.55
C GLY A 191 -21.12 25.85 20.51
N ILE A 192 -21.91 25.57 19.48
CA ILE A 192 -22.47 24.26 19.14
C ILE A 192 -22.09 23.89 17.70
N GLU A 193 -21.79 22.62 17.48
CA GLU A 193 -21.69 22.01 16.15
C GLU A 193 -22.83 21.00 15.97
N LEU A 194 -23.65 21.20 14.94
CA LEU A 194 -24.73 20.27 14.60
C LEU A 194 -24.17 19.11 13.78
N HIS A 195 -24.33 17.88 14.28
CA HIS A 195 -23.83 16.71 13.57
C HIS A 195 -24.78 16.28 12.45
N ALA A 196 -24.55 16.81 11.24
CA ALA A 196 -25.33 16.54 10.03
C ALA A 196 -24.54 15.72 9.00
N ALA A 197 -23.70 14.79 9.49
CA ALA A 197 -22.86 13.91 8.68
C ALA A 197 -22.95 12.45 9.15
N HIS A 198 -22.23 11.55 8.46
CA HIS A 198 -22.00 10.15 8.84
C HIS A 198 -23.26 9.29 9.03
N GLY A 199 -24.41 9.74 8.54
CA GLY A 199 -25.67 9.03 8.61
C GLY A 199 -26.39 9.12 9.96
N TYR A 200 -26.03 10.06 10.85
CA TYR A 200 -26.81 10.39 12.05
C TYR A 200 -28.11 11.13 11.70
N LEU A 201 -28.98 11.41 12.68
CA LEU A 201 -30.36 11.84 12.43
C LEU A 201 -30.46 13.02 11.45
N LEU A 202 -29.67 14.08 11.63
CA LEU A 202 -29.73 15.25 10.74
C LEU A 202 -29.28 14.89 9.31
N SER A 203 -28.23 14.07 9.16
CA SER A 203 -27.83 13.50 7.86
C SER A 203 -28.91 12.61 7.26
N GLN A 204 -29.69 11.89 8.07
CA GLN A 204 -30.79 11.04 7.60
C GLN A 204 -31.93 11.85 6.96
N PHE A 205 -32.16 13.09 7.41
CA PHE A 205 -33.10 14.01 6.77
C PHE A 205 -32.52 14.63 5.48
N LEU A 206 -31.21 14.88 5.44
CA LEU A 206 -30.52 15.43 4.28
C LEU A 206 -30.42 14.45 3.09
N SER A 207 -30.23 13.15 3.36
CA SER A 207 -29.98 12.16 2.31
C SER A 207 -31.26 11.55 1.74
N ARG A 208 -31.35 11.42 0.41
CA ARG A 208 -32.51 10.79 -0.25
C ARG A 208 -32.53 9.27 -0.10
N THR A 209 -31.43 8.65 0.33
CA THR A 209 -31.38 7.20 0.59
C THR A 209 -32.17 6.85 1.85
N THR A 210 -32.15 7.71 2.86
CA THR A 210 -32.80 7.53 4.16
C THR A 210 -34.09 8.33 4.32
N ASN A 211 -34.20 9.50 3.69
CA ASN A 211 -35.41 10.30 3.71
C ASN A 211 -36.33 9.89 2.54
N LYS A 212 -37.48 9.31 2.86
CA LYS A 212 -38.54 8.94 1.90
C LYS A 212 -39.83 9.72 2.16
N ARG A 213 -39.76 10.80 2.95
CA ARG A 213 -40.95 11.60 3.30
C ARG A 213 -41.46 12.37 2.08
N THR A 214 -42.76 12.63 2.11
CA THR A 214 -43.50 13.39 1.09
C THR A 214 -44.13 14.67 1.65
N ASP A 215 -43.87 14.99 2.92
CA ASP A 215 -44.32 16.20 3.60
C ASP A 215 -43.29 17.34 3.46
N GLU A 216 -43.41 18.38 4.29
CA GLU A 216 -42.52 19.55 4.26
C GLU A 216 -41.05 19.25 4.64
N TYR A 217 -40.78 18.07 5.21
CA TYR A 217 -39.44 17.55 5.52
C TYR A 217 -38.94 16.54 4.48
N GLY A 218 -39.64 16.41 3.35
CA GLY A 218 -39.40 15.41 2.31
C GLY A 218 -38.30 15.75 1.31
N THR A 219 -38.23 14.93 0.26
CA THR A 219 -37.13 14.96 -0.73
C THR A 219 -37.37 15.84 -1.95
N GLN A 220 -38.46 16.59 -1.99
CA GLN A 220 -38.89 17.35 -3.17
C GLN A 220 -37.89 18.45 -3.55
N THR A 221 -37.24 19.06 -2.57
CA THR A 221 -36.23 20.11 -2.74
C THR A 221 -35.11 19.94 -1.69
N VAL A 222 -33.94 20.55 -1.93
CA VAL A 222 -32.88 20.62 -0.92
C VAL A 222 -33.35 21.38 0.33
N GLU A 223 -34.18 22.41 0.14
CA GLU A 223 -34.78 23.19 1.23
C GLU A 223 -35.66 22.33 2.16
N ASN A 224 -36.49 21.46 1.60
CA ASN A 224 -37.33 20.57 2.42
C ASN A 224 -36.47 19.59 3.24
N ARG A 225 -35.38 19.07 2.66
CA ARG A 225 -34.46 18.18 3.37
C ARG A 225 -33.65 18.91 4.46
N LEU A 226 -33.29 20.18 4.23
CA LEU A 226 -32.59 21.03 5.18
C LEU A 226 -33.50 21.58 6.30
N ARG A 227 -34.83 21.55 6.10
CA ARG A 227 -35.81 22.21 6.98
C ARG A 227 -35.62 21.93 8.46
N LEU A 228 -35.37 20.68 8.85
CA LEU A 228 -35.12 20.32 10.25
C LEU A 228 -33.91 21.09 10.83
N ILE A 229 -32.82 21.17 10.08
CA ILE A 229 -31.60 21.89 10.49
C ILE A 229 -31.88 23.39 10.53
N SER A 230 -32.64 23.94 9.58
CA SER A 230 -33.04 25.34 9.59
C SER A 230 -33.87 25.71 10.82
N GLU A 231 -34.83 24.86 11.19
CA GLU A 231 -35.69 25.06 12.36
C GLU A 231 -34.89 24.93 13.67
N ILE A 232 -33.97 23.95 13.76
CA ILE A 232 -33.02 23.84 14.87
C ILE A 232 -32.17 25.11 14.99
N ALA A 233 -31.58 25.59 13.89
CA ALA A 233 -30.71 26.76 13.91
C ALA A 233 -31.47 28.02 14.36
N ASN A 234 -32.70 28.21 13.87
CA ASN A 234 -33.55 29.32 14.28
C ASN A 234 -33.94 29.23 15.77
N ALA A 235 -34.27 28.02 16.25
CA ALA A 235 -34.60 27.80 17.66
C ALA A 235 -33.40 28.06 18.59
N ILE A 236 -32.20 27.64 18.19
CA ILE A 236 -30.94 27.94 18.90
C ILE A 236 -30.72 29.45 18.97
N LYS A 237 -30.76 30.14 17.83
CA LYS A 237 -30.53 31.59 17.74
C LYS A 237 -31.51 32.42 18.55
N ALA A 238 -32.71 31.91 18.78
CA ALA A 238 -33.71 32.57 19.63
C ALA A 238 -33.37 32.48 21.12
N ARG A 239 -32.46 31.61 21.55
CA ARG A 239 -32.14 31.32 22.97
C ARG A 239 -30.74 31.72 23.40
N VAL A 240 -29.79 31.74 22.45
CA VAL A 240 -28.37 32.03 22.74
C VAL A 240 -27.99 33.45 22.34
N SER A 241 -26.87 33.96 22.86
CA SER A 241 -26.35 35.26 22.45
C SER A 241 -25.88 35.25 20.99
N SER A 242 -25.81 36.44 20.37
CA SER A 242 -25.27 36.59 19.01
C SER A 242 -23.78 36.27 18.91
N THR A 243 -23.09 36.08 20.04
CA THR A 243 -21.65 35.74 20.10
C THR A 243 -21.40 34.24 20.29
N PHE A 244 -22.47 33.45 20.41
CA PHE A 244 -22.40 32.00 20.46
C PHE A 244 -22.25 31.44 19.05
N ILE A 245 -21.25 30.59 18.84
CA ILE A 245 -20.90 30.04 17.54
C ILE A 245 -21.91 28.94 17.18
N VAL A 246 -22.47 29.00 15.98
CA VAL A 246 -23.33 27.92 15.45
C VAL A 246 -22.64 27.34 14.21
N SER A 247 -22.29 26.06 14.26
CA SER A 247 -21.57 25.37 13.19
C SER A 247 -22.24 24.04 12.83
N ALA A 248 -21.84 23.44 11.71
CA ALA A 248 -22.33 22.12 11.30
C ALA A 248 -21.21 21.26 10.73
N LYS A 249 -21.28 19.95 10.98
CA LYS A 249 -20.46 18.96 10.27
C LYS A 249 -21.30 18.32 9.17
N LEU A 250 -20.82 18.37 7.92
CA LEU A 250 -21.53 17.89 6.74
C LEU A 250 -20.71 16.87 5.93
N ASN A 251 -21.39 15.95 5.24
CA ASN A 251 -20.78 15.12 4.22
C ASN A 251 -20.60 15.94 2.92
N SER A 252 -19.37 16.04 2.42
CA SER A 252 -19.03 16.61 1.10
C SER A 252 -19.49 15.71 -0.05
N VAL A 253 -19.57 14.40 0.19
CA VAL A 253 -20.14 13.40 -0.70
C VAL A 253 -20.57 12.16 0.10
N GLU A 254 -21.68 11.55 -0.30
CA GLU A 254 -22.05 10.20 0.10
C GLU A 254 -21.79 9.25 -1.07
N PHE A 255 -20.91 8.26 -0.91
CA PHE A 255 -20.46 7.34 -1.97
C PHE A 255 -21.51 6.28 -2.35
N GLN A 256 -22.79 6.68 -2.43
CA GLN A 256 -23.95 5.85 -2.67
C GLN A 256 -24.88 6.52 -3.69
N ASP A 257 -25.53 5.73 -4.54
CA ASP A 257 -26.50 6.24 -5.51
C ASP A 257 -27.69 6.88 -4.77
N GLY A 258 -27.96 8.16 -5.06
CA GLY A 258 -28.99 8.95 -4.39
C GLY A 258 -28.58 9.56 -3.04
N GLY A 259 -27.31 9.45 -2.64
CA GLY A 259 -26.73 10.19 -1.52
C GLY A 259 -26.46 11.66 -1.84
N VAL A 260 -26.01 12.43 -0.84
CA VAL A 260 -25.64 13.85 -1.03
C VAL A 260 -24.49 13.98 -2.03
N THR A 261 -24.69 14.75 -3.10
CA THR A 261 -23.67 15.04 -4.11
C THR A 261 -22.88 16.32 -3.76
N PRO A 262 -21.71 16.57 -4.35
CA PRO A 262 -20.97 17.82 -4.14
C PRO A 262 -21.77 19.08 -4.50
N ASP A 263 -22.58 19.04 -5.56
CA ASP A 263 -23.44 20.17 -5.95
C ASP A 263 -24.54 20.44 -4.91
N GLU A 264 -25.12 19.37 -4.34
CA GLU A 264 -26.07 19.49 -3.23
C GLU A 264 -25.37 19.97 -1.96
N ALA A 265 -24.16 19.49 -1.66
CA ALA A 265 -23.36 19.95 -0.53
C ALA A 265 -23.03 21.44 -0.63
N ARG A 266 -22.74 21.94 -1.84
CA ARG A 266 -22.60 23.38 -2.13
C ARG A 266 -23.88 24.15 -1.83
N GLU A 267 -25.04 23.70 -2.34
CA GLU A 267 -26.32 24.36 -2.04
C GLU A 267 -26.65 24.35 -0.54
N LEU A 268 -26.32 23.26 0.16
CA LEU A 268 -26.46 23.17 1.62
C LEU A 268 -25.58 24.22 2.32
N CYS A 269 -24.32 24.39 1.89
CA CYS A 269 -23.42 25.39 2.46
C CYS A 269 -23.94 26.83 2.27
N GLU A 270 -24.43 27.18 1.07
CA GLU A 270 -25.04 28.50 0.82
C GLU A 270 -26.23 28.78 1.74
N ARG A 271 -27.08 27.76 1.94
CA ARG A 271 -28.25 27.89 2.82
C ARG A 271 -27.86 27.94 4.29
N LEU A 272 -26.84 27.21 4.73
CA LEU A 272 -26.32 27.31 6.10
C LEU A 272 -25.72 28.69 6.38
N GLU A 273 -25.00 29.26 5.42
CA GLU A 273 -24.51 30.64 5.52
C GLU A 273 -25.67 31.64 5.63
N ALA A 274 -26.71 31.51 4.79
CA ALA A 274 -27.90 32.35 4.87
C ALA A 274 -28.64 32.21 6.21
N LEU A 275 -28.58 31.03 6.83
CA LEU A 275 -29.06 30.78 8.20
C LEU A 275 -28.10 31.32 9.26
N GLY A 276 -26.93 31.83 8.88
CA GLY A 276 -25.90 32.46 9.71
C GLY A 276 -25.10 31.47 10.54
N PHE A 277 -24.69 30.35 9.96
CA PHE A 277 -23.68 29.46 10.53
C PHE A 277 -22.29 30.09 10.42
N ASP A 278 -21.48 29.94 11.48
CA ASP A 278 -20.13 30.49 11.57
C ASP A 278 -19.11 29.72 10.74
N PHE A 279 -19.23 28.39 10.76
CA PHE A 279 -18.41 27.52 9.94
C PHE A 279 -19.10 26.19 9.64
N VAL A 280 -18.63 25.54 8.57
CA VAL A 280 -18.94 24.16 8.24
C VAL A 280 -17.67 23.32 8.26
N GLU A 281 -17.74 22.16 8.90
CA GLU A 281 -16.69 21.15 8.86
C GLU A 281 -17.05 20.06 7.84
N LEU A 282 -16.33 20.02 6.72
CA LEU A 282 -16.57 19.05 5.65
C LEU A 282 -15.89 17.71 5.96
N SER A 283 -16.67 16.65 5.81
CA SER A 283 -16.27 15.24 5.96
C SER A 283 -16.82 14.40 4.79
N GLY A 284 -16.90 13.07 4.90
CA GLY A 284 -17.54 12.23 3.89
C GLY A 284 -17.72 10.78 4.33
N GLY A 285 -18.66 10.09 3.67
CA GLY A 285 -19.02 8.69 3.95
C GLY A 285 -20.10 8.47 5.03
N THR A 286 -20.53 7.21 5.18
CA THR A 286 -21.53 6.73 6.16
C THR A 286 -21.12 5.35 6.71
N TYR A 287 -21.84 4.78 7.69
CA TYR A 287 -21.63 3.39 8.13
C TYR A 287 -21.87 2.36 7.00
N GLU A 288 -22.71 2.66 6.02
CA GLU A 288 -22.99 1.79 4.87
C GLU A 288 -21.83 1.76 3.88
N ARG A 289 -21.21 2.91 3.64
CA ARG A 289 -19.96 3.07 2.86
C ARG A 289 -19.04 4.07 3.52
N MET A 290 -18.12 3.55 4.34
CA MET A 290 -17.10 4.38 4.97
C MET A 290 -16.16 4.92 3.89
N ALA A 291 -15.88 6.23 3.91
CA ALA A 291 -15.02 6.87 2.91
C ALA A 291 -13.63 6.21 2.77
N LEU A 292 -13.13 5.60 3.84
CA LEU A 292 -11.84 4.89 3.88
C LEU A 292 -11.80 3.61 3.01
N SER A 293 -12.96 3.09 2.61
CA SER A 293 -13.07 1.91 1.73
C SER A 293 -12.97 2.26 0.23
N TRP A 294 -12.86 3.55 -0.12
CA TRP A 294 -12.86 4.09 -1.48
C TRP A 294 -11.51 4.69 -1.90
N GLU A 295 -10.39 4.04 -1.61
CA GLU A 295 -9.10 4.70 -1.80
C GLU A 295 -8.29 4.17 -2.98
N LYS A 296 -8.18 5.02 -4.01
CA LYS A 296 -7.08 4.99 -4.97
C LYS A 296 -5.80 5.43 -4.24
N GLU A 297 -4.67 4.80 -4.54
CA GLU A 297 -3.35 5.16 -3.98
C GLU A 297 -3.01 6.66 -4.16
N SER A 298 -3.49 7.28 -5.23
CA SER A 298 -3.36 8.73 -5.49
C SER A 298 -4.06 9.63 -4.47
N THR A 299 -5.08 9.14 -3.78
CA THR A 299 -5.80 9.89 -2.72
C THR A 299 -5.12 9.69 -1.36
N LYS A 300 -4.47 8.54 -1.14
CA LYS A 300 -3.57 8.32 0.01
C LYS A 300 -2.32 9.19 -0.09
N GLN A 301 -1.72 9.32 -1.28
CA GLN A 301 -0.50 10.11 -1.49
C GLN A 301 -0.72 11.64 -1.48
N ARG A 302 -1.91 12.14 -1.84
CA ARG A 302 -2.20 13.58 -1.82
C ARG A 302 -2.59 14.12 -0.44
N GLU A 303 -2.90 13.24 0.51
CA GLU A 303 -3.55 13.58 1.79
C GLU A 303 -4.87 14.38 1.57
N GLY A 304 -5.66 14.62 2.63
CA GLY A 304 -6.91 15.38 2.49
C GLY A 304 -7.96 14.64 1.65
N PHE A 305 -8.52 13.54 2.17
CA PHE A 305 -9.42 12.63 1.43
C PHE A 305 -10.55 13.33 0.72
N PHE A 306 -11.06 14.42 1.31
CA PHE A 306 -12.21 15.16 0.80
C PHE A 306 -11.85 16.47 0.10
N LEU A 307 -10.56 16.77 -0.09
CA LEU A 307 -10.10 18.08 -0.56
C LEU A 307 -10.57 18.40 -1.98
N GLU A 308 -10.67 17.41 -2.87
CA GLU A 308 -11.17 17.58 -4.24
C GLU A 308 -12.66 17.99 -4.28
N TRP A 309 -13.48 17.39 -3.40
CA TRP A 309 -14.89 17.78 -3.28
C TRP A 309 -15.04 19.10 -2.53
N ALA A 310 -14.22 19.35 -1.50
CA ALA A 310 -14.17 20.64 -0.83
C ALA A 310 -13.82 21.76 -1.80
N GLU A 311 -12.85 21.55 -2.71
CA GLU A 311 -12.49 22.51 -3.75
C GLU A 311 -13.63 22.79 -4.72
N THR A 312 -14.40 21.76 -5.08
CA THR A 312 -15.59 21.92 -5.92
C THR A 312 -16.65 22.77 -5.21
N ILE A 313 -16.85 22.55 -3.91
CA ILE A 313 -17.80 23.30 -3.09
C ILE A 313 -17.32 24.75 -2.93
N THR A 314 -16.09 24.96 -2.46
CA THR A 314 -15.58 26.29 -2.09
C THR A 314 -15.46 27.21 -3.31
N LYS A 315 -15.00 26.70 -4.47
CA LYS A 315 -14.92 27.50 -5.70
C LYS A 315 -16.27 27.96 -6.24
N ALA A 316 -17.34 27.23 -5.90
CA ALA A 316 -18.68 27.51 -6.39
C ALA A 316 -19.53 28.32 -5.40
N LEU A 317 -19.00 28.58 -4.19
CA LEU A 317 -19.61 29.54 -3.25
C LEU A 317 -19.36 30.98 -3.72
N ASP A 318 -20.19 31.90 -3.24
CA ASP A 318 -20.00 33.33 -3.47
C ASP A 318 -18.61 33.74 -2.93
N PRO A 319 -17.75 34.40 -3.73
CA PRO A 319 -16.46 34.90 -3.25
C PRO A 319 -16.57 35.87 -2.05
N ALA A 320 -17.75 36.45 -1.81
CA ALA A 320 -18.05 37.31 -0.67
C ALA A 320 -18.51 36.54 0.59
N HIS A 321 -18.61 35.20 0.53
CA HIS A 321 -19.03 34.40 1.67
C HIS A 321 -18.17 34.68 2.92
N GLN A 322 -18.79 34.59 4.09
CA GLN A 322 -18.18 34.86 5.39
C GLN A 322 -18.11 33.60 6.26
N MET A 323 -18.95 32.60 5.99
CA MET A 323 -18.93 31.32 6.70
C MET A 323 -17.60 30.60 6.44
N ARG A 324 -16.90 30.19 7.50
CA ARG A 324 -15.62 29.49 7.36
C ARG A 324 -15.78 28.03 6.99
N ILE A 325 -14.80 27.48 6.30
CA ILE A 325 -14.80 26.09 5.86
C ILE A 325 -13.60 25.37 6.48
N PHE A 326 -13.87 24.27 7.18
CA PHE A 326 -12.87 23.35 7.68
C PHE A 326 -12.93 22.03 6.90
N ILE A 327 -11.78 21.39 6.72
CA ILE A 327 -11.69 20.06 6.10
C ILE A 327 -11.12 19.03 7.07
N ALA A 328 -11.82 17.89 7.20
CA ALA A 328 -11.34 16.73 7.93
C ALA A 328 -10.85 15.63 6.99
N GLY A 329 -10.10 14.67 7.52
CA GLY A 329 -9.78 13.40 6.83
C GLY A 329 -8.43 13.37 6.11
N GLY A 330 -7.53 12.53 6.59
CA GLY A 330 -6.29 12.17 5.86
C GLY A 330 -5.13 13.16 5.96
N LEU A 331 -5.29 14.32 6.61
CA LEU A 331 -4.18 15.25 6.83
C LEU A 331 -3.19 14.70 7.88
N ARG A 332 -1.91 14.61 7.51
CA ARG A 332 -0.80 14.02 8.28
C ARG A 332 0.47 14.88 8.25
N THR A 333 0.73 15.60 7.17
CA THR A 333 1.93 16.42 7.02
C THR A 333 1.64 17.91 7.06
N VAL A 334 2.62 18.71 7.50
CA VAL A 334 2.51 20.17 7.48
C VAL A 334 2.36 20.68 6.05
N GLY A 335 3.03 20.04 5.09
CA GLY A 335 2.88 20.29 3.67
C GLY A 335 1.44 20.25 3.19
N ALA A 336 0.75 19.14 3.45
CA ALA A 336 -0.65 18.98 3.05
C ALA A 336 -1.60 19.91 3.81
N MET A 337 -1.33 20.16 5.10
CA MET A 337 -2.13 21.10 5.88
C MET A 337 -2.04 22.54 5.36
N VAL A 338 -0.85 22.98 4.97
CA VAL A 338 -0.65 24.30 4.35
C VAL A 338 -1.33 24.36 2.97
N ASP A 339 -1.17 23.33 2.13
CA ASP A 339 -1.80 23.29 0.81
C ASP A 339 -3.34 23.29 0.89
N ALA A 340 -3.91 22.63 1.90
CA ALA A 340 -5.35 22.65 2.11
C ALA A 340 -5.90 24.07 2.35
N LEU A 341 -5.08 25.00 2.88
CA LEU A 341 -5.49 26.39 3.11
C LEU A 341 -5.64 27.21 1.83
N ASP A 342 -5.18 26.70 0.68
CA ASP A 342 -5.48 27.31 -0.62
C ASP A 342 -6.96 27.09 -1.02
N VAL A 343 -7.63 26.13 -0.37
CA VAL A 343 -9.00 25.69 -0.69
C VAL A 343 -9.98 26.00 0.43
N VAL A 344 -9.57 25.87 1.69
CA VAL A 344 -10.42 26.02 2.88
C VAL A 344 -9.80 26.98 3.91
N ASP A 345 -10.59 27.43 4.89
CA ASP A 345 -10.12 28.38 5.89
C ASP A 345 -9.31 27.74 7.03
N GLY A 346 -9.53 26.46 7.31
CA GLY A 346 -8.85 25.73 8.37
C GLY A 346 -8.85 24.21 8.23
N VAL A 347 -8.01 23.55 9.03
CA VAL A 347 -7.81 22.09 8.98
C VAL A 347 -8.30 21.41 10.26
N SER A 348 -9.00 20.29 10.10
CA SER A 348 -9.54 19.50 11.21
C SER A 348 -8.76 18.20 11.41
N ILE A 349 -8.27 17.99 12.63
CA ILE A 349 -7.37 16.90 13.00
C ILE A 349 -8.07 15.93 13.96
N GLY A 350 -8.24 14.67 13.51
CA GLY A 350 -8.82 13.56 14.29
C GLY A 350 -7.74 12.71 14.97
N ARG A 351 -7.57 11.46 14.50
CA ARG A 351 -6.62 10.46 15.06
C ARG A 351 -5.22 11.00 15.44
N PRO A 352 -4.56 11.86 14.62
CA PRO A 352 -3.28 12.44 15.04
C PRO A 352 -3.35 13.25 16.35
N ALA A 353 -4.47 13.91 16.65
CA ALA A 353 -4.67 14.63 17.92
C ALA A 353 -4.85 13.68 19.11
N ALA A 354 -5.24 12.41 18.90
CA ALA A 354 -5.25 11.38 19.93
C ALA A 354 -3.82 10.94 20.31
N ALA A 355 -2.97 10.75 19.30
CA ALA A 355 -1.56 10.39 19.50
C ALA A 355 -0.73 11.57 20.01
N GLU A 356 -1.08 12.79 19.61
CA GLU A 356 -0.28 13.99 19.88
C GLU A 356 -1.17 15.17 20.30
N PRO A 357 -1.53 15.29 21.60
CA PRO A 357 -2.42 16.36 22.08
C PRO A 357 -1.90 17.78 21.87
N ARG A 358 -0.60 17.95 21.62
CA ARG A 358 0.08 19.23 21.36
C ARG A 358 0.46 19.44 19.89
N LEU A 359 -0.02 18.59 18.98
CA LEU A 359 0.42 18.56 17.58
C LEU A 359 0.38 19.94 16.91
N ALA A 360 -0.69 20.71 17.11
CA ALA A 360 -0.82 22.05 16.50
C ALA A 360 0.30 22.99 16.97
N SER A 361 0.59 23.02 18.27
CA SER A 361 1.69 23.84 18.81
C SER A 361 3.06 23.35 18.35
N ASP A 362 3.27 22.03 18.27
CA ASP A 362 4.53 21.45 17.82
C ASP A 362 4.79 21.75 16.33
N ILE A 363 3.74 21.80 15.52
CA ILE A 363 3.81 22.23 14.11
C ILE A 363 4.09 23.73 14.01
N ILE A 364 3.31 24.57 14.70
CA ILE A 364 3.44 26.04 14.63
C ILE A 364 4.83 26.49 15.09
N GLU A 365 5.40 25.83 16.10
CA GLU A 365 6.73 26.13 16.63
C GLU A 365 7.86 25.46 15.82
N GLY A 366 7.55 24.74 14.76
CA GLY A 366 8.52 24.09 13.87
C GLY A 366 9.24 22.89 14.50
N ARG A 367 8.72 22.32 15.61
CA ARG A 367 9.29 21.13 16.26
C ARG A 367 9.07 19.86 15.45
N VAL A 368 7.94 19.78 14.72
CA VAL A 368 7.60 18.61 13.91
C VAL A 368 7.08 19.06 12.54
N LYS A 369 7.33 18.24 11.51
CA LYS A 369 6.85 18.49 10.13
C LYS A 369 5.72 17.56 9.71
N GLY A 370 5.33 16.62 10.57
CA GLY A 370 4.24 15.69 10.32
C GLY A 370 3.88 14.94 11.60
N ALA A 371 2.66 14.42 11.62
CA ALA A 371 2.16 13.58 12.70
C ALA A 371 2.96 12.27 12.80
N ILE A 372 2.85 11.60 13.95
CA ILE A 372 3.34 10.23 14.12
C ILE A 372 2.69 9.32 13.08
N GLN A 373 3.51 8.54 12.39
CA GLN A 373 3.09 7.51 11.46
C GLN A 373 2.90 6.21 12.25
N PRO A 374 1.66 5.74 12.46
CA PRO A 374 1.43 4.50 13.18
C PRO A 374 1.91 3.31 12.36
N ALA A 375 2.10 2.16 13.02
CA ALA A 375 2.42 0.90 12.37
C ALA A 375 1.33 0.53 11.35
N GLU A 376 1.72 -0.17 10.29
CA GLU A 376 0.84 -0.49 9.15
C GLU A 376 -0.47 -1.18 9.56
N MET A 377 -0.42 -2.05 10.58
CA MET A 377 -1.61 -2.71 11.13
C MET A 377 -2.61 -1.73 11.76
N VAL A 378 -2.14 -0.66 12.40
CA VAL A 378 -2.99 0.39 12.99
C VAL A 378 -3.47 1.38 11.93
N GLU A 379 -2.67 1.60 10.88
CA GLU A 379 -3.03 2.49 9.77
C GLU A 379 -4.12 1.88 8.86
N ASN A 380 -3.97 0.59 8.50
CA ASN A 380 -4.80 -0.09 7.51
C ASN A 380 -6.02 -0.82 8.11
N ASP A 381 -6.04 -1.09 9.42
CA ASP A 381 -7.22 -1.65 10.09
C ASP A 381 -7.95 -0.57 10.91
N LEU A 382 -9.18 -0.27 10.49
CA LEU A 382 -9.99 0.76 11.14
C LEU A 382 -10.34 0.41 12.59
N GLY A 383 -10.63 -0.86 12.89
CA GLY A 383 -10.94 -1.32 14.25
C GLY A 383 -9.75 -1.14 15.18
N MET A 384 -8.56 -1.53 14.72
CA MET A 384 -7.30 -1.29 15.44
C MET A 384 -7.04 0.19 15.64
N GLY A 385 -7.17 1.01 14.58
CA GLY A 385 -6.97 2.46 14.66
C GLY A 385 -7.93 3.16 15.62
N MET A 386 -9.20 2.75 15.66
CA MET A 386 -10.20 3.27 16.62
C MET A 386 -9.89 2.81 18.05
N GLY A 387 -9.51 1.54 18.23
CA GLY A 387 -9.13 1.00 19.53
C GLY A 387 -7.92 1.72 20.12
N VAL A 388 -6.87 1.92 19.31
CA VAL A 388 -5.65 2.65 19.72
C VAL A 388 -6.01 4.07 20.16
N ALA A 389 -6.80 4.80 19.37
CA ALA A 389 -7.23 6.16 19.72
C ALA A 389 -8.01 6.18 21.05
N GLY A 390 -8.90 5.21 21.27
CA GLY A 390 -9.63 5.07 22.53
C GLY A 390 -8.72 4.82 23.74
N ALA A 391 -7.68 4.00 23.58
CA ALA A 391 -6.68 3.77 24.62
C ALA A 391 -5.82 5.01 24.89
N GLN A 392 -5.45 5.75 23.84
CA GLN A 392 -4.74 7.02 23.96
C GLN A 392 -5.58 8.05 24.73
N PHE A 393 -6.89 8.15 24.46
CA PHE A 393 -7.79 9.00 25.25
C PHE A 393 -7.77 8.61 26.73
N ALA A 394 -7.88 7.33 27.04
CA ALA A 394 -7.86 6.83 28.41
C ALA A 394 -6.53 7.11 29.14
N GLN A 395 -5.39 7.07 28.43
CA GLN A 395 -4.08 7.41 28.99
C GLN A 395 -3.96 8.91 29.27
N ILE A 396 -4.33 9.75 28.30
CA ILE A 396 -4.30 11.21 28.46
C ILE A 396 -5.19 11.64 29.62
N ALA A 397 -6.40 11.09 29.69
CA ALA A 397 -7.39 11.33 30.73
C ALA A 397 -6.89 10.97 32.14
N LYS A 398 -5.92 10.05 32.24
CA LYS A 398 -5.28 9.62 33.49
C LYS A 398 -3.95 10.33 33.76
N GLY A 399 -3.57 11.31 32.94
CA GLY A 399 -2.33 12.08 33.11
C GLY A 399 -1.07 11.39 32.58
N PHE A 400 -1.22 10.39 31.70
CA PHE A 400 -0.09 9.76 31.01
C PHE A 400 0.12 10.37 29.62
N GLU A 401 1.29 10.13 29.04
CA GLU A 401 1.50 10.35 27.61
C GLU A 401 0.86 9.22 26.79
N PRO A 402 0.33 9.51 25.59
CA PRO A 402 -0.29 8.50 24.73
C PRO A 402 0.70 7.41 24.31
N LEU A 403 0.21 6.17 24.17
CA LEU A 403 1.00 5.08 23.59
C LEU A 403 1.47 5.43 22.17
N ASP A 404 2.73 5.13 21.87
CA ASP A 404 3.33 5.35 20.55
C ASP A 404 2.96 4.21 19.60
N ALA A 405 1.92 4.42 18.81
CA ALA A 405 1.45 3.43 17.85
C ALA A 405 2.38 3.23 16.64
N SER A 406 3.51 3.95 16.54
CA SER A 406 4.55 3.68 15.54
C SER A 406 5.48 2.53 15.96
N ASP A 407 5.46 2.14 17.23
CA ASP A 407 6.26 1.06 17.78
C ASP A 407 5.51 -0.28 17.71
N ASN A 408 6.05 -1.25 16.97
CA ASN A 408 5.43 -2.57 16.80
C ASN A 408 5.32 -3.36 18.11
N GLU A 409 6.21 -3.17 19.09
CA GLU A 409 6.11 -3.83 20.39
C GLU A 409 4.93 -3.28 21.19
N VAL A 410 4.77 -1.95 21.20
CA VAL A 410 3.63 -1.27 21.82
C VAL A 410 2.31 -1.76 21.18
N VAL A 411 2.29 -1.85 19.85
CA VAL A 411 1.12 -2.32 19.10
C VAL A 411 0.81 -3.80 19.37
N GLN A 412 1.82 -4.66 19.56
CA GLN A 412 1.60 -6.07 19.94
C GLN A 412 0.99 -6.20 21.34
N ILE A 413 1.50 -5.45 22.33
CA ILE A 413 0.92 -5.42 23.68
C ILE A 413 -0.53 -4.94 23.61
N PHE A 414 -0.78 -3.87 22.87
CA PHE A 414 -2.13 -3.34 22.68
C PHE A 414 -3.07 -4.36 22.01
N GLY A 415 -2.57 -5.16 21.06
CA GLY A 415 -3.35 -6.24 20.45
C GLY A 415 -3.82 -7.30 21.48
N GLN A 416 -2.99 -7.61 22.47
CA GLN A 416 -3.37 -8.50 23.58
C GLN A 416 -4.41 -7.85 24.49
N ASP A 417 -4.23 -6.57 24.82
CA ASP A 417 -5.20 -5.81 25.62
C ASP A 417 -6.56 -5.73 24.94
N MET A 418 -6.57 -5.54 23.62
CA MET A 418 -7.79 -5.55 22.82
C MET A 418 -8.47 -6.92 22.83
N GLY A 419 -7.72 -8.02 22.71
CA GLY A 419 -8.27 -9.38 22.82
C GLY A 419 -8.94 -9.63 24.18
N ALA A 420 -8.25 -9.29 25.27
CA ALA A 420 -8.79 -9.43 26.63
C ALA A 420 -10.00 -8.52 26.88
N TRP A 421 -10.02 -7.33 26.26
CA TRP A 421 -11.16 -6.43 26.30
C TRP A 421 -12.38 -7.02 25.57
N TYR A 422 -12.19 -7.62 24.39
CA TYR A 422 -13.26 -8.29 23.65
C TYR A 422 -13.85 -9.47 24.42
N GLU A 423 -13.03 -10.28 25.08
CA GLU A 423 -13.52 -11.38 25.93
C GLU A 423 -14.45 -10.88 27.04
N LYS A 424 -14.09 -9.76 27.69
CA LYS A 424 -14.93 -9.14 28.71
C LYS A 424 -16.23 -8.58 28.13
N LEU A 425 -16.18 -7.96 26.95
CA LEU A 425 -17.37 -7.46 26.28
C LEU A 425 -18.35 -8.61 25.95
N VAL A 426 -17.83 -9.76 25.49
CA VAL A 426 -18.65 -10.96 25.23
C VAL A 426 -19.24 -11.54 26.52
N GLN A 427 -18.49 -11.53 27.62
CA GLN A 427 -18.98 -11.96 28.93
C GLN A 427 -20.04 -11.02 29.52
N ASP A 428 -19.93 -9.72 29.25
CA ASP A 428 -20.91 -8.72 29.65
C ASP A 428 -22.26 -8.92 28.91
N GLY A 429 -22.20 -9.33 27.64
CA GLY A 429 -23.37 -9.63 26.84
C GLY A 429 -24.32 -8.42 26.76
N ASP A 430 -25.59 -8.63 27.10
CA ASP A 430 -26.61 -7.58 27.10
C ASP A 430 -26.70 -6.78 28.41
N LYS A 431 -25.85 -7.06 29.41
CA LYS A 431 -25.87 -6.36 30.70
C LYS A 431 -25.43 -4.90 30.58
N ASN A 432 -24.53 -4.61 29.64
CA ASN A 432 -23.96 -3.28 29.41
C ASN A 432 -23.34 -2.66 30.67
N GLU A 433 -22.75 -3.49 31.55
CA GLU A 433 -22.01 -3.05 32.74
C GLU A 433 -20.55 -2.74 32.38
N PHE A 434 -20.00 -3.39 31.36
CA PHE A 434 -18.62 -3.21 30.90
C PHE A 434 -18.55 -2.25 29.69
N VAL A 435 -18.42 -0.95 29.98
CA VAL A 435 -18.34 0.11 28.94
C VAL A 435 -17.07 0.95 29.06
N ARG A 436 -15.94 0.30 29.32
CA ARG A 436 -14.66 1.01 29.49
C ARG A 436 -13.86 1.00 28.19
N ALA A 437 -13.15 2.09 27.91
CA ALA A 437 -12.13 2.11 26.86
C ALA A 437 -11.05 1.03 27.13
N ILE A 438 -10.44 0.52 26.06
CA ILE A 438 -9.34 -0.45 26.13
C ILE A 438 -8.21 0.18 26.97
N GLN A 439 -7.71 -0.56 27.95
CA GLN A 439 -6.64 -0.09 28.84
C GLN A 439 -5.32 -0.67 28.37
N TYR A 440 -4.38 0.20 28.01
CA TYR A 440 -3.04 -0.22 27.62
C TYR A 440 -2.26 -0.73 28.85
N SER A 441 -1.81 -1.99 28.82
CA SER A 441 -1.11 -2.64 29.93
C SER A 441 0.41 -2.46 29.91
N GLY A 442 0.96 -1.93 28.81
CA GLY A 442 2.39 -1.69 28.68
C GLY A 442 2.91 -0.50 29.50
N PRO A 443 4.21 -0.15 29.36
CA PRO A 443 4.83 0.93 30.10
C PRO A 443 4.10 2.26 29.92
N GLN A 444 3.72 2.88 31.04
CA GLN A 444 3.04 4.16 31.08
C GLN A 444 4.04 5.26 31.45
N VAL A 445 4.04 6.37 30.71
CA VAL A 445 4.92 7.51 30.97
C VAL A 445 4.10 8.62 31.65
N PRO A 446 4.36 8.95 32.93
CA PRO A 446 3.69 10.07 33.58
C PRO A 446 4.00 11.39 32.86
N ASN A 447 3.01 12.26 32.74
CA ASN A 447 3.15 13.58 32.10
C ASN A 447 3.94 14.61 32.95
N ASN A 448 4.55 14.22 34.07
CA ASN A 448 5.31 15.13 34.92
C ASN A 448 6.67 15.47 34.29
N ARG A 449 6.76 16.68 33.70
CA ARG A 449 8.02 17.26 33.16
C ARG A 449 9.20 17.21 34.13
N GLN A 450 8.95 17.19 35.44
CA GLN A 450 9.99 17.22 36.48
C GLN A 450 10.55 15.81 36.78
N GLU A 451 9.69 14.80 36.94
CA GLU A 451 10.10 13.39 37.09
C GLU A 451 10.75 12.81 35.84
N GLY A 452 10.30 13.22 34.64
CA GLY A 452 10.89 12.76 33.38
C GLY A 452 12.33 13.26 33.14
N LEU A 453 12.68 14.41 33.70
CA LEU A 453 14.06 14.93 33.66
C LEU A 453 14.94 14.23 34.68
N GLU A 454 14.45 14.00 35.90
CA GLU A 454 15.18 13.30 36.96
C GLU A 454 15.43 11.83 36.61
N THR A 455 14.45 11.15 36.02
CA THR A 455 14.60 9.75 35.57
C THR A 455 15.59 9.63 34.41
N ARG A 456 15.60 10.62 33.50
CA ARG A 456 16.60 10.68 32.41
C ARG A 456 17.99 11.01 32.92
N LEU A 457 18.12 11.89 33.92
CA LEU A 457 19.40 12.18 34.57
C LEU A 457 19.94 10.96 35.32
N ALA A 458 19.11 10.29 36.11
CA ALA A 458 19.50 9.10 36.86
C ALA A 458 19.99 7.96 35.94
N ARG A 459 19.33 7.76 34.79
CA ARG A 459 19.76 6.77 33.78
C ARG A 459 21.09 7.14 33.12
N ILE A 460 21.33 8.43 32.84
CA ILE A 460 22.60 8.91 32.28
C ILE A 460 23.72 8.75 33.32
N GLU A 461 23.45 9.07 34.58
CA GLU A 461 24.41 8.90 35.70
C GLU A 461 24.77 7.42 35.92
N GLU A 462 23.78 6.52 35.86
CA GLU A 462 24.00 5.06 35.96
C GLU A 462 24.84 4.54 34.79
N GLN A 463 24.54 4.98 33.55
CA GLN A 463 25.34 4.62 32.37
C GLN A 463 26.77 5.18 32.45
N LEU A 464 26.95 6.41 32.96
CA LEU A 464 28.28 6.99 33.18
C LEU A 464 29.08 6.21 34.23
N GLN A 465 28.40 5.73 35.29
CA GLN A 465 29.02 4.97 36.36
C GLN A 465 29.47 3.58 35.88
N ILE A 466 28.70 2.94 35.00
CA ILE A 466 29.08 1.67 34.35
C ILE A 466 30.33 1.87 33.49
N VAL A 467 30.39 2.95 32.70
CA VAL A 467 31.57 3.27 31.86
C VAL A 467 32.80 3.59 32.73
N LEU A 468 32.63 4.32 33.83
CA LEU A 468 33.70 4.65 34.78
C LEU A 468 34.23 3.42 35.52
N ASN A 469 33.37 2.46 35.85
CA ASN A 469 33.77 1.19 36.47
C ASN A 469 34.51 0.29 35.46
N ALA A 470 33.99 0.17 34.23
CA ALA A 470 34.65 -0.58 33.15
C ALA A 470 36.05 -0.01 32.81
N ALA A 471 36.21 1.32 32.87
CA ALA A 471 37.50 1.98 32.67
C ALA A 471 38.50 1.73 33.83
N LYS A 472 38.02 1.56 35.06
CA LYS A 472 38.85 1.18 36.23
C LYS A 472 39.27 -0.29 36.18
N ASP A 473 38.37 -1.17 35.75
CA ASP A 473 38.64 -2.61 35.65
C ASP A 473 39.61 -2.94 34.50
N ALA A 474 39.62 -2.12 33.45
CA ALA A 474 40.58 -2.24 32.34
C ALA A 474 42.02 -1.84 32.70
N GLN A 475 42.26 -1.12 33.82
CA GLN A 475 43.62 -0.71 34.23
C GLN A 475 44.34 -1.72 35.14
N THR A 476 43.64 -2.70 35.72
CA THR A 476 44.21 -3.62 36.72
C THR A 476 44.65 -4.99 36.18
N ALA A 477 44.30 -5.36 34.94
CA ALA A 477 44.60 -6.67 34.38
C ALA A 477 45.68 -6.63 33.27
N ARG A 478 46.97 -6.70 33.65
CA ARG A 478 48.05 -7.13 32.74
C ARG A 478 48.27 -8.65 32.89
N PRO A 479 48.36 -9.45 31.82
CA PRO A 479 48.52 -10.90 31.95
C PRO A 479 49.98 -11.32 32.17
N GLN A 480 50.21 -12.20 33.14
CA GLN A 480 51.37 -13.10 33.22
C GLN A 480 51.00 -14.44 32.59
N TRP A 481 51.87 -14.97 31.74
CA TRP A 481 51.77 -16.32 31.16
C TRP A 481 52.55 -17.33 32.01
N PRO A 482 52.03 -18.58 32.14
CA PRO A 482 52.91 -19.74 31.98
C PRO A 482 52.29 -20.95 31.25
N ASP A 483 53.07 -21.46 30.30
CA ASP A 483 53.44 -22.84 29.89
C ASP A 483 52.57 -24.10 30.20
N ASP A 484 52.26 -24.78 29.08
CA ASP A 484 52.52 -26.19 28.70
C ASP A 484 51.71 -27.42 29.24
N HIS A 485 51.50 -28.34 28.30
CA HIS A 485 51.20 -29.79 28.35
C HIS A 485 49.79 -30.33 28.70
N SER A 486 49.13 -30.99 27.73
CA SER A 486 48.87 -32.46 27.69
C SER A 486 47.68 -32.86 26.78
N SER A 487 47.79 -34.04 26.15
CA SER A 487 46.91 -34.61 25.11
C SER A 487 46.01 -35.76 25.66
N PRO A 488 45.31 -36.59 24.84
CA PRO A 488 43.83 -36.68 24.73
C PRO A 488 43.23 -38.05 25.13
N SER A 489 41.89 -38.23 25.15
CA SER A 489 41.16 -39.45 24.69
C SER A 489 39.68 -39.56 25.18
N ASP A 490 38.92 -40.32 24.38
CA ASP A 490 37.71 -41.11 24.67
C ASP A 490 36.34 -40.46 24.91
N SER A 491 35.45 -40.53 23.92
CA SER A 491 34.39 -41.57 23.85
C SER A 491 33.24 -41.13 22.92
N ALA A 492 33.24 -41.70 21.71
CA ALA A 492 32.09 -41.76 20.83
C ALA A 492 31.69 -43.23 20.72
N GLU A 493 30.64 -43.65 21.45
CA GLU A 493 29.85 -44.86 21.16
C GLU A 493 28.74 -45.02 22.22
N SER A 494 27.57 -44.47 21.95
CA SER A 494 26.27 -45.09 22.26
C SER A 494 25.15 -44.19 21.75
N VAL A 495 23.98 -44.79 21.50
CA VAL A 495 22.74 -44.18 21.00
C VAL A 495 22.61 -44.14 19.45
N LEU A 496 22.90 -45.28 18.83
CA LEU A 496 22.11 -45.79 17.70
C LEU A 496 21.15 -46.84 18.26
N ASN A 497 19.89 -46.46 18.51
CA ASN A 497 18.69 -47.31 18.44
C ASN A 497 17.49 -46.57 19.04
N ASN A 498 16.62 -46.04 18.19
CA ASN A 498 15.17 -46.03 18.40
C ASN A 498 14.46 -45.58 17.10
N SER A 499 14.35 -46.52 16.16
CA SER A 499 13.48 -46.46 14.99
C SER A 499 12.07 -46.92 15.38
N ALA A 500 11.30 -46.05 16.05
CA ALA A 500 9.92 -46.37 16.45
C ALA A 500 8.94 -45.18 16.44
N ASN A 501 9.27 -44.04 15.83
CA ASN A 501 8.37 -42.85 15.80
C ASN A 501 7.88 -42.45 14.39
N PHE A 502 8.14 -43.23 13.36
CA PHE A 502 7.81 -42.85 11.98
C PHE A 502 6.35 -43.12 11.56
N GLU A 503 5.62 -44.02 12.22
CA GLU A 503 4.20 -44.29 11.89
C GLU A 503 3.20 -43.41 12.66
N GLU A 504 3.63 -42.74 13.74
CA GLU A 504 2.76 -41.83 14.50
C GLU A 504 2.76 -40.40 13.93
N MET A 505 3.84 -39.98 13.27
CA MET A 505 3.93 -38.68 12.56
C MET A 505 3.09 -38.65 11.27
N ALA A 506 2.86 -39.81 10.64
CA ALA A 506 2.06 -39.91 9.41
C ALA A 506 0.53 -39.72 9.63
N LYS A 507 0.06 -39.71 10.89
CA LYS A 507 -1.37 -39.58 11.24
C LYS A 507 -1.79 -38.17 11.68
N ARG A 508 -0.86 -37.23 11.83
CA ARG A 508 -1.20 -35.80 12.05
C ARG A 508 -1.22 -35.11 10.71
N GLY A 509 -2.42 -34.93 10.14
CA GLY A 509 -2.62 -34.06 8.99
C GLY A 509 -2.18 -32.64 9.33
N PHE A 510 -1.00 -32.23 8.87
CA PHE A 510 -0.57 -30.84 8.91
C PHE A 510 -1.10 -30.14 7.65
N ALA A 511 -2.15 -29.35 7.84
CA ALA A 511 -2.55 -28.34 6.88
C ALA A 511 -1.52 -27.19 6.94
N TRP A 512 -0.66 -27.09 5.94
CA TRP A 512 0.31 -26.00 5.83
C TRP A 512 -0.38 -24.80 5.20
N LYS A 513 -0.88 -23.87 6.04
CA LYS A 513 -1.24 -22.54 5.58
C LYS A 513 0.02 -21.70 5.42
N PHE A 514 0.18 -21.10 4.25
CA PHE A 514 1.21 -20.12 3.99
C PHE A 514 0.92 -18.87 4.82
N ASP A 515 1.83 -18.54 5.72
CA ASP A 515 1.80 -17.32 6.53
C ASP A 515 2.50 -16.21 5.73
N PRO A 516 1.80 -15.13 5.31
CA PRO A 516 2.46 -14.00 4.69
C PRO A 516 3.42 -13.41 5.73
N VAL A 517 4.72 -13.44 5.42
CA VAL A 517 5.78 -13.02 6.34
C VAL A 517 5.48 -11.63 6.88
N ASN A 518 5.01 -11.59 8.13
CA ASN A 518 4.99 -10.41 8.97
C ASN A 518 6.46 -10.09 9.32
N PRO A 519 7.05 -8.98 8.85
CA PRO A 519 8.41 -8.63 9.21
C PRO A 519 8.59 -8.40 10.73
N ALA A 520 7.50 -8.32 11.49
CA ALA A 520 7.51 -8.15 12.95
C ALA A 520 7.34 -9.44 13.77
N VAL A 521 7.27 -10.63 13.16
CA VAL A 521 7.14 -11.92 13.90
C VAL A 521 8.03 -13.01 13.29
N TYR A 522 9.32 -12.70 13.12
CA TYR A 522 10.34 -13.76 13.20
C TYR A 522 11.34 -13.32 14.25
N GLN A 523 11.18 -13.85 15.47
CA GLN A 523 12.27 -13.82 16.44
C GLN A 523 13.37 -14.69 15.86
N GLY A 524 14.28 -14.07 15.10
CA GLY A 524 15.48 -14.72 14.63
C GLY A 524 16.19 -15.38 15.80
N PRO A 525 16.97 -16.44 15.55
CA PRO A 525 17.71 -17.13 16.59
C PRO A 525 18.46 -16.11 17.48
N GLN A 526 18.34 -16.28 18.80
CA GLN A 526 19.15 -15.57 19.79
C GLN A 526 20.64 -15.60 19.37
N PRO A 527 21.48 -14.60 19.71
CA PRO A 527 22.89 -14.55 19.31
C PRO A 527 23.69 -15.84 19.55
N ASN A 528 23.29 -16.66 20.53
CA ASN A 528 23.89 -17.95 20.87
C ASN A 528 23.32 -19.16 20.07
N THR A 529 22.51 -18.92 19.04
CA THR A 529 21.77 -19.95 18.26
C THR A 529 21.91 -19.76 16.74
N LEU A 530 22.93 -19.03 16.27
CA LEU A 530 23.28 -18.89 14.85
C LEU A 530 23.82 -20.22 14.30
N GLU A 531 22.93 -21.17 14.09
CA GLU A 531 23.26 -22.50 13.59
C GLU A 531 23.39 -22.49 12.07
N LEU A 532 24.39 -23.20 11.58
CA LEU A 532 24.55 -23.59 10.19
C LEU A 532 24.75 -25.11 10.15
N PRO A 533 24.24 -25.81 9.12
CA PRO A 533 24.54 -27.22 8.91
C PRO A 533 26.05 -27.52 8.90
N PRO A 534 26.49 -28.78 9.07
CA PRO A 534 27.88 -29.17 8.90
C PRO A 534 28.46 -28.72 7.55
N LEU A 535 29.75 -28.35 7.52
CA LEU A 535 30.39 -27.77 6.34
C LEU A 535 30.30 -28.70 5.11
N ASP A 536 30.38 -30.02 5.30
CA ASP A 536 30.22 -31.04 4.26
C ASP A 536 28.83 -31.02 3.61
N GLN A 537 27.80 -30.52 4.31
CA GLN A 537 26.45 -30.38 3.78
C GLN A 537 26.25 -29.05 3.04
N ILE A 538 26.91 -27.97 3.48
CA ILE A 538 26.74 -26.63 2.89
C ILE A 538 27.62 -26.43 1.65
N LEU A 539 28.86 -26.95 1.68
CA LEU A 539 29.85 -26.72 0.64
C LEU A 539 29.35 -27.08 -0.77
N PRO A 540 28.66 -28.22 -1.01
CA PRO A 540 28.11 -28.53 -2.33
C PRO A 540 27.09 -27.50 -2.83
N ILE A 541 26.30 -26.91 -1.93
CA ILE A 541 25.28 -25.89 -2.29
C ILE A 541 25.96 -24.56 -2.62
N VAL A 542 26.99 -24.19 -1.85
CA VAL A 542 27.79 -22.99 -2.09
C VAL A 542 28.55 -23.11 -3.42
N ASP A 543 29.16 -24.26 -3.69
CA ASP A 543 29.85 -24.52 -4.96
C ASP A 543 28.87 -24.47 -6.14
N HIS A 544 27.67 -25.04 -5.98
CA HIS A 544 26.59 -24.93 -6.97
C HIS A 544 26.18 -23.48 -7.21
N TYR A 545 25.99 -22.67 -6.15
CA TYR A 545 25.68 -21.25 -6.27
C TYR A 545 26.74 -20.49 -7.07
N PHE A 546 28.02 -20.70 -6.78
CA PHE A 546 29.11 -19.99 -7.46
C PHE A 546 29.26 -20.42 -8.93
N THR A 547 29.04 -21.70 -9.23
CA THR A 547 29.18 -22.23 -10.59
C THR A 547 27.99 -21.96 -11.49
N THR A 548 26.79 -21.73 -10.92
CA THR A 548 25.56 -21.55 -11.72
C THR A 548 24.98 -20.14 -11.66
N PHE A 549 24.71 -19.61 -10.46
CA PHE A 549 24.05 -18.30 -10.31
C PHE A 549 25.06 -17.16 -10.28
N ASN A 550 26.03 -17.19 -9.36
CA ASN A 550 26.98 -16.09 -9.17
C ASN A 550 27.93 -15.90 -10.36
N GLY A 551 28.22 -16.99 -11.09
CA GLY A 551 28.97 -16.92 -12.34
C GLY A 551 28.30 -16.08 -13.43
N VAL A 552 26.98 -15.85 -13.32
CA VAL A 552 26.19 -15.03 -14.26
C VAL A 552 25.75 -13.70 -13.64
N ILE A 553 25.35 -13.71 -12.37
CA ILE A 553 24.94 -12.52 -11.60
C ILE A 553 25.87 -12.39 -10.39
N PRO A 554 26.99 -11.66 -10.51
CA PRO A 554 28.09 -11.74 -9.55
C PRO A 554 27.89 -10.90 -8.30
N LEU A 555 27.00 -11.39 -7.44
CA LEU A 555 26.66 -10.73 -6.19
C LEU A 555 27.81 -10.77 -5.18
N PHE A 556 28.53 -11.89 -5.07
CA PHE A 556 29.67 -12.07 -4.17
C PHE A 556 30.95 -12.41 -4.93
N GLN A 557 32.09 -11.99 -4.39
CA GLN A 557 33.39 -12.47 -4.84
C GLN A 557 33.70 -13.84 -4.19
N GLN A 558 33.91 -14.87 -5.01
CA GLN A 558 34.06 -16.24 -4.52
C GLN A 558 35.21 -16.41 -3.52
N SER A 559 36.38 -15.83 -3.78
CA SER A 559 37.54 -15.95 -2.88
C SER A 559 37.27 -15.37 -1.49
N GLU A 560 36.63 -14.20 -1.41
CA GLU A 560 36.33 -13.54 -0.15
C GLU A 560 35.19 -14.25 0.58
N PHE A 561 34.18 -14.72 -0.14
CA PHE A 561 33.11 -15.51 0.44
C PHE A 561 33.62 -16.85 1.01
N MET A 562 34.52 -17.53 0.31
CA MET A 562 35.11 -18.79 0.81
C MET A 562 36.00 -18.57 2.03
N LYS A 563 36.68 -17.42 2.13
CA LYS A 563 37.36 -17.01 3.37
C LYS A 563 36.35 -16.80 4.49
N LEU A 564 35.27 -16.07 4.24
CA LEU A 564 34.19 -15.82 5.20
C LEU A 564 33.59 -17.15 5.72
N LEU A 565 33.28 -18.09 4.82
CA LEU A 565 32.78 -19.42 5.17
C LEU A 565 33.81 -20.22 5.98
N THR A 566 35.09 -20.19 5.60
CA THR A 566 36.15 -20.90 6.32
C THR A 566 36.34 -20.33 7.73
N THR A 567 36.36 -19.00 7.86
CA THR A 567 36.46 -18.30 9.15
C THR A 567 35.29 -18.65 10.04
N TRP A 568 34.06 -18.70 9.51
CA TRP A 568 32.88 -19.11 10.26
C TRP A 568 33.02 -20.46 10.96
N TYR A 569 33.58 -21.47 10.29
CA TYR A 569 33.76 -22.80 10.87
C TYR A 569 35.01 -22.94 11.74
N LYS A 570 36.09 -22.21 11.44
CA LYS A 570 37.37 -22.33 12.15
C LYS A 570 37.48 -21.44 13.39
N GLN A 571 36.80 -20.30 13.41
CA GLN A 571 36.90 -19.27 14.45
C GLN A 571 35.50 -18.92 14.99
N PRO A 572 34.89 -19.77 15.84
CA PRO A 572 33.57 -19.50 16.40
C PRO A 572 33.45 -18.17 17.16
N GLU A 573 34.57 -17.69 17.71
CA GLU A 573 34.69 -16.44 18.45
C GLU A 573 34.55 -15.17 17.59
N THR A 574 34.72 -15.27 16.27
CA THR A 574 34.60 -14.13 15.34
C THR A 574 33.29 -14.13 14.55
N ARG A 575 32.32 -14.98 14.92
CA ARG A 575 31.04 -15.10 14.21
C ARG A 575 30.19 -13.86 14.42
N ASP A 576 29.73 -13.29 13.31
CA ASP A 576 28.81 -12.14 13.31
C ASP A 576 27.57 -12.41 12.46
N ARG A 577 26.53 -11.60 12.67
CA ARG A 577 25.23 -11.77 12.03
C ARG A 577 25.24 -11.46 10.52
N ALA A 578 26.11 -10.57 10.05
CA ALA A 578 26.22 -10.26 8.63
C ALA A 578 26.89 -11.42 7.87
N SER A 579 27.97 -12.00 8.41
CA SER A 579 28.57 -13.21 7.83
C SER A 579 27.59 -14.38 7.78
N TRP A 580 26.80 -14.57 8.84
CA TRP A 580 25.74 -15.59 8.87
C TRP A 580 24.67 -15.34 7.80
N ALA A 581 24.15 -14.11 7.70
CA ALA A 581 23.13 -13.75 6.73
C ALA A 581 23.62 -13.85 5.27
N ALA A 582 24.89 -13.56 5.01
CA ALA A 582 25.52 -13.78 3.71
C ALA A 582 25.52 -15.26 3.33
N ILE A 583 25.87 -16.15 4.27
CA ILE A 583 25.84 -17.60 4.03
C ILE A 583 24.41 -18.09 3.79
N GLN A 584 23.44 -17.62 4.59
CA GLN A 584 22.03 -17.97 4.39
C GLN A 584 21.50 -17.48 3.03
N THR A 585 21.91 -16.29 2.59
CA THR A 585 21.51 -15.73 1.28
C THR A 585 22.06 -16.59 0.13
N VAL A 586 23.33 -16.98 0.19
CA VAL A 586 23.95 -17.88 -0.79
C VAL A 586 23.26 -19.24 -0.82
N MET A 587 22.94 -19.82 0.35
CA MET A 587 22.22 -21.08 0.45
C MET A 587 20.80 -20.98 -0.12
N ALA A 588 20.06 -19.91 0.19
CA ALA A 588 18.70 -19.71 -0.31
C ALA A 588 18.66 -19.68 -1.84
N ILE A 589 19.58 -18.92 -2.47
CA ILE A 589 19.68 -18.86 -3.93
C ILE A 589 20.19 -20.19 -4.51
N GLY A 590 21.16 -20.83 -3.85
CA GLY A 590 21.69 -22.14 -4.24
C GLY A 590 20.63 -23.24 -4.25
N TYR A 591 19.72 -23.26 -3.27
CA TYR A 591 18.60 -24.21 -3.20
C TYR A 591 17.51 -23.93 -4.24
N ARG A 592 17.28 -22.67 -4.62
CA ARG A 592 16.31 -22.29 -5.67
C ARG A 592 16.85 -22.47 -7.09
N THR A 593 18.15 -22.71 -7.25
CA THR A 593 18.76 -22.93 -8.57
C THR A 593 18.74 -24.42 -8.91
N PRO A 594 18.14 -24.84 -10.05
CA PRO A 594 17.97 -26.26 -10.38
C PRO A 594 19.27 -27.07 -10.31
N GLN A 595 19.25 -28.21 -9.59
CA GLN A 595 20.33 -29.19 -9.52
C GLN A 595 19.90 -30.51 -10.17
N LEU A 596 20.66 -31.00 -11.17
CA LEU A 596 20.37 -32.27 -11.87
C LEU A 596 20.58 -33.53 -11.00
N SER A 597 21.36 -33.43 -9.92
CA SER A 597 21.77 -34.55 -9.06
C SER A 597 20.81 -34.87 -7.90
N LEU A 598 19.91 -33.94 -7.55
CA LEU A 598 19.03 -34.06 -6.38
C LEU A 598 17.60 -34.37 -6.85
N ARG A 599 17.34 -35.65 -7.13
CA ARG A 599 15.98 -36.20 -7.33
C ARG A 599 15.23 -36.41 -6.00
N ASP A 600 15.71 -35.86 -4.89
CA ASP A 600 14.95 -35.74 -3.67
C ASP A 600 13.89 -34.63 -3.83
N SER A 601 12.70 -34.84 -3.27
CA SER A 601 11.49 -34.06 -3.53
C SER A 601 11.76 -32.55 -3.55
N GLN A 602 11.51 -31.89 -4.68
CA GLN A 602 11.67 -30.43 -4.89
C GLN A 602 11.06 -29.58 -3.77
N SER A 603 10.02 -30.08 -3.08
CA SER A 603 9.42 -29.46 -1.89
C SER A 603 10.43 -29.20 -0.76
N VAL A 604 11.33 -30.16 -0.48
CA VAL A 604 12.33 -30.05 0.60
C VAL A 604 13.35 -28.95 0.31
N HIS A 605 13.69 -28.74 -0.96
CA HIS A 605 14.61 -27.68 -1.36
C HIS A 605 13.98 -26.28 -1.26
N ILE A 606 12.69 -26.17 -1.63
CA ILE A 606 11.93 -24.92 -1.47
C ILE A 606 11.80 -24.57 0.02
N GLU A 607 11.46 -25.54 0.88
CA GLU A 607 11.38 -25.35 2.33
C GLU A 607 12.71 -24.87 2.94
N LYS A 608 13.82 -25.49 2.52
CA LYS A 608 15.17 -25.08 2.95
C LYS A 608 15.53 -23.69 2.46
N ALA A 609 15.20 -23.34 1.22
CA ALA A 609 15.43 -22.01 0.69
C ALA A 609 14.64 -20.93 1.46
N ASP A 610 13.36 -21.20 1.75
CA ASP A 610 12.50 -20.29 2.50
C ASP A 610 12.97 -20.13 3.94
N GLN A 611 13.48 -21.19 4.57
CA GLN A 611 14.09 -21.10 5.89
C GLN A 611 15.35 -20.21 5.87
N CYS A 612 16.21 -20.40 4.86
CA CYS A 612 17.40 -19.55 4.67
C CYS A 612 17.02 -18.08 4.41
N LEU A 613 15.98 -17.82 3.63
CA LEU A 613 15.46 -16.46 3.41
C LEU A 613 14.94 -15.83 4.71
N ARG A 614 14.07 -16.53 5.46
CA ARG A 614 13.57 -16.05 6.76
C ARG A 614 14.72 -15.72 7.71
N ASN A 615 15.73 -16.58 7.77
CA ASN A 615 16.94 -16.35 8.55
C ASN A 615 17.66 -15.06 8.12
N ALA A 616 17.93 -14.87 6.83
CA ALA A 616 18.58 -13.66 6.33
C ALA A 616 17.76 -12.38 6.60
N GLN A 617 16.43 -12.44 6.55
CA GLN A 617 15.56 -11.30 6.83
C GLN A 617 15.69 -10.76 8.26
N THR A 618 16.03 -11.60 9.23
CA THR A 618 16.18 -11.19 10.65
C THR A 618 17.28 -10.15 10.87
N VAL A 619 18.20 -10.03 9.91
CA VAL A 619 19.35 -9.13 10.00
C VAL A 619 19.09 -7.80 9.27
N VAL A 620 17.98 -7.65 8.53
CA VAL A 620 17.72 -6.47 7.67
C VAL A 620 17.79 -5.15 8.44
N SER A 621 17.21 -5.05 9.63
CA SER A 621 17.27 -3.83 10.45
C SER A 621 18.70 -3.45 10.85
N GLU A 622 19.55 -4.45 11.13
CA GLU A 622 20.97 -4.28 11.41
C GLU A 622 21.73 -3.86 10.13
N LEU A 623 21.47 -4.51 9.00
CA LEU A 623 22.12 -4.17 7.71
C LEU A 623 21.86 -2.72 7.27
N VAL A 624 20.67 -2.19 7.57
CA VAL A 624 20.27 -0.81 7.20
C VAL A 624 20.87 0.24 8.15
N THR A 625 21.27 -0.17 9.36
CA THR A 625 21.82 0.72 10.39
C THR A 625 23.33 0.59 10.59
N ARG A 626 23.98 -0.43 9.99
CA ARG A 626 25.43 -0.61 9.97
C ARG A 626 26.15 0.52 9.23
N ASP A 627 27.38 0.80 9.70
CA ASP A 627 28.32 1.70 9.01
C ASP A 627 28.76 1.11 7.65
N GLU A 628 29.27 1.97 6.77
CA GLU A 628 29.61 1.77 5.34
C GLU A 628 30.27 0.41 4.96
N ASP A 629 29.49 -0.66 4.85
CA ASP A 629 29.95 -2.02 4.50
C ASP A 629 29.28 -2.56 3.22
N LEU A 630 30.10 -3.03 2.26
CA LEU A 630 29.66 -3.60 0.99
C LEU A 630 28.85 -4.90 1.20
N LEU A 631 29.17 -5.68 2.23
CA LEU A 631 28.51 -6.95 2.52
C LEU A 631 27.03 -6.76 2.84
N GLY A 632 26.67 -5.67 3.52
CA GLY A 632 25.27 -5.36 3.82
C GLY A 632 24.44 -5.08 2.57
N VAL A 633 25.01 -4.37 1.59
CA VAL A 633 24.35 -4.14 0.29
C VAL A 633 24.19 -5.46 -0.46
N GLN A 634 25.21 -6.33 -0.47
CA GLN A 634 25.14 -7.64 -1.12
C GLN A 634 24.03 -8.52 -0.54
N ILE A 635 23.90 -8.57 0.79
CA ILE A 635 22.85 -9.34 1.46
C ILE A 635 21.47 -8.78 1.11
N LEU A 636 21.27 -7.45 1.20
CA LEU A 636 20.00 -6.81 0.85
C LEU A 636 19.61 -7.08 -0.61
N LEU A 637 20.55 -6.99 -1.55
CA LEU A 637 20.31 -7.31 -2.96
C LEU A 637 19.96 -8.78 -3.17
N GLY A 638 20.62 -9.70 -2.46
CA GLY A 638 20.27 -11.12 -2.50
C GLY A 638 18.86 -11.40 -1.97
N ILE A 639 18.46 -10.72 -0.89
CA ILE A 639 17.08 -10.76 -0.37
C ILE A 639 16.09 -10.18 -1.40
N VAL A 640 16.41 -9.05 -2.05
CA VAL A 640 15.59 -8.47 -3.14
C VAL A 640 15.41 -9.48 -4.28
N MET A 641 16.47 -10.16 -4.73
CA MET A 641 16.38 -11.18 -5.79
C MET A 641 15.47 -12.36 -5.41
N LEU A 642 15.47 -12.74 -4.12
CA LEU A 642 14.60 -13.80 -3.58
C LEU A 642 13.13 -13.35 -3.49
N PHE A 643 12.87 -12.06 -3.22
CA PHE A 643 11.51 -11.48 -3.15
C PHE A 643 10.94 -11.06 -4.51
N GLN A 644 11.77 -10.64 -5.46
CA GLN A 644 11.38 -10.16 -6.79
C GLN A 644 10.58 -11.22 -7.57
N ASN A 645 10.74 -12.49 -7.18
CA ASN A 645 10.07 -13.64 -7.77
C ASN A 645 9.09 -14.31 -6.78
N SER A 646 8.73 -13.62 -5.69
CA SER A 646 7.77 -14.07 -4.67
C SER A 646 6.35 -13.55 -4.96
N ARG A 647 5.36 -14.01 -4.18
CA ARG A 647 3.94 -13.68 -4.35
C ARG A 647 3.59 -12.23 -4.04
N ASP A 648 4.42 -11.59 -3.21
CA ASP A 648 4.33 -10.16 -2.91
C ASP A 648 5.64 -9.49 -3.34
N PRO A 649 5.67 -8.73 -4.45
CA PRO A 649 6.85 -7.99 -4.86
C PRO A 649 7.05 -6.69 -4.05
N LYS A 650 6.11 -6.29 -3.17
CA LYS A 650 6.21 -5.04 -2.40
C LYS A 650 7.45 -5.01 -1.49
N PRO A 651 7.83 -6.08 -0.75
CA PRO A 651 9.08 -6.09 0.00
C PRO A 651 10.31 -5.86 -0.89
N ALA A 652 10.34 -6.43 -2.10
CA ALA A 652 11.43 -6.19 -3.05
C ALA A 652 11.52 -4.71 -3.44
N SER A 653 10.38 -4.03 -3.65
CA SER A 653 10.33 -2.60 -4.00
C SER A 653 10.79 -1.66 -2.88
N VAL A 654 10.53 -2.01 -1.62
CA VAL A 654 10.99 -1.22 -0.47
C VAL A 654 12.48 -1.46 -0.19
N LEU A 655 12.91 -2.72 -0.25
CA LEU A 655 14.29 -3.12 0.02
C LEU A 655 15.25 -2.64 -1.07
N ILE A 656 14.83 -2.64 -2.35
CA ILE A 656 15.69 -2.14 -3.43
C ILE A 656 16.00 -0.66 -3.27
N GLY A 657 15.00 0.18 -2.92
CA GLY A 657 15.24 1.60 -2.64
C GLY A 657 16.20 1.81 -1.46
N THR A 658 16.20 0.90 -0.48
CA THR A 658 17.15 0.94 0.65
C THR A 658 18.55 0.50 0.24
N ALA A 659 18.69 -0.58 -0.53
CA ALA A 659 19.97 -1.03 -1.07
C ALA A 659 20.62 0.01 -1.98
N VAL A 660 19.82 0.70 -2.82
CA VAL A 660 20.29 1.82 -3.66
C VAL A 660 20.82 2.96 -2.80
N ARG A 661 20.09 3.40 -1.77
CA ARG A 661 20.57 4.47 -0.87
C ARG A 661 21.89 4.11 -0.18
N LEU A 662 22.07 2.86 0.23
CA LEU A 662 23.32 2.38 0.81
C LEU A 662 24.45 2.29 -0.22
N ALA A 663 24.16 1.84 -1.44
CA ALA A 663 25.11 1.86 -2.56
C ALA A 663 25.58 3.29 -2.90
N HIS A 664 24.68 4.28 -2.84
CA HIS A 664 25.04 5.69 -3.00
C HIS A 664 25.88 6.21 -1.83
N ARG A 665 25.56 5.84 -0.58
CA ARG A 665 26.38 6.19 0.59
C ARG A 665 27.80 5.65 0.46
N LEU A 666 27.95 4.43 -0.04
CA LEU A 666 29.23 3.79 -0.37
C LEU A 666 29.90 4.34 -1.65
N LYS A 667 29.27 5.30 -2.33
CA LYS A 667 29.72 5.88 -3.61
C LYS A 667 30.03 4.82 -4.68
N LEU A 668 29.26 3.73 -4.72
CA LEU A 668 29.49 2.66 -5.71
C LEU A 668 29.24 3.10 -7.15
N HIS A 669 28.50 4.20 -7.35
CA HIS A 669 28.22 4.84 -8.64
C HIS A 669 29.37 5.75 -9.13
N SER A 670 30.41 5.97 -8.32
CA SER A 670 31.47 6.94 -8.57
C SER A 670 32.80 6.30 -9.00
N GLN A 671 33.30 6.69 -10.18
CA GLN A 671 34.58 6.27 -10.74
C GLN A 671 35.75 6.79 -9.90
N GLU A 672 35.66 8.01 -9.38
CA GLU A 672 36.66 8.59 -8.47
C GLU A 672 36.76 7.79 -7.17
N ALA A 673 35.61 7.38 -6.60
CA ALA A 673 35.60 6.53 -5.41
C ALA A 673 36.18 5.13 -5.71
N ALA A 674 35.90 4.56 -6.88
CA ALA A 674 36.41 3.25 -7.28
C ALA A 674 37.95 3.22 -7.36
N MET A 675 38.61 4.32 -7.76
CA MET A 675 40.08 4.41 -7.83
C MET A 675 40.77 4.30 -6.47
N GLN A 676 40.02 4.44 -5.36
CA GLN A 676 40.56 4.34 -4.00
C GLN A 676 40.74 2.90 -3.52
N PHE A 677 40.22 1.92 -4.27
CA PHE A 677 40.23 0.50 -3.92
C PHE A 677 41.13 -0.30 -4.87
N PRO A 678 41.67 -1.46 -4.43
CA PRO A 678 42.34 -2.39 -5.32
C PRO A 678 41.44 -2.81 -6.49
N ALA A 679 42.03 -3.07 -7.67
CA ALA A 679 41.27 -3.35 -8.90
C ALA A 679 40.21 -4.45 -8.76
N VAL A 680 40.52 -5.52 -8.01
CA VAL A 680 39.59 -6.64 -7.77
C VAL A 680 38.40 -6.21 -6.90
N GLU A 681 38.63 -5.38 -5.89
CA GLU A 681 37.56 -4.86 -5.03
C GLU A 681 36.73 -3.80 -5.76
N ALA A 682 37.37 -2.89 -6.50
CA ALA A 682 36.70 -1.89 -7.32
C ALA A 682 35.76 -2.55 -8.36
N GLU A 683 36.21 -3.65 -8.98
CA GLU A 683 35.39 -4.45 -9.90
C GLU A 683 34.19 -5.09 -9.19
N GLN A 684 34.38 -5.66 -7.99
CA GLN A 684 33.26 -6.21 -7.21
C GLN A 684 32.25 -5.12 -6.79
N ARG A 685 32.74 -3.93 -6.40
CA ARG A 685 31.90 -2.76 -6.07
C ARG A 685 31.07 -2.33 -7.28
N SER A 686 31.68 -2.29 -8.47
CA SER A 686 30.98 -1.98 -9.73
C SER A 686 29.90 -3.01 -10.05
N ARG A 687 30.18 -4.32 -9.90
CA ARG A 687 29.21 -5.41 -10.09
C ARG A 687 28.00 -5.27 -9.17
N VAL A 688 28.23 -5.00 -7.88
CA VAL A 688 27.16 -4.82 -6.90
C VAL A 688 26.29 -3.61 -7.25
N PHE A 689 26.90 -2.51 -7.71
CA PHE A 689 26.15 -1.35 -8.20
C PHE A 689 25.27 -1.68 -9.41
N TRP A 690 25.83 -2.32 -10.43
CA TRP A 690 25.10 -2.65 -11.65
C TRP A 690 24.00 -3.68 -11.43
N ILE A 691 24.15 -4.57 -10.44
CA ILE A 691 23.08 -5.43 -9.94
C ILE A 691 21.96 -4.58 -9.32
N ALA A 692 22.29 -3.64 -8.43
CA ALA A 692 21.30 -2.75 -7.83
C ALA A 692 20.56 -1.90 -8.88
N TYR A 693 21.29 -1.37 -9.87
CA TYR A 693 20.72 -0.62 -11.00
C TYR A 693 19.72 -1.47 -11.79
N THR A 694 20.11 -2.70 -12.15
CA THR A 694 19.24 -3.62 -12.90
C THR A 694 17.97 -3.94 -12.14
N LEU A 695 18.07 -4.22 -10.84
CA LEU A 695 16.93 -4.55 -10.00
C LEU A 695 15.98 -3.37 -9.78
N ASP A 696 16.53 -2.17 -9.56
CA ASP A 696 15.75 -0.93 -9.37
C ASP A 696 14.89 -0.63 -10.61
N LYS A 697 15.50 -0.56 -11.80
CA LYS A 697 14.77 -0.26 -13.05
C LYS A 697 13.72 -1.32 -13.39
N ASP A 698 14.02 -2.61 -13.20
CA ASP A 698 13.10 -3.70 -13.51
C ASP A 698 11.90 -3.76 -12.55
N ILE A 699 12.11 -3.51 -11.25
CA ILE A 699 11.04 -3.45 -10.24
C ILE A 699 10.18 -2.19 -10.46
N CYS A 700 10.81 -1.04 -10.68
CA CYS A 700 10.12 0.24 -10.87
C CYS A 700 9.28 0.27 -12.14
N LEU A 701 9.78 -0.27 -13.26
CA LEU A 701 8.97 -0.37 -14.49
C LEU A 701 7.74 -1.26 -14.28
N ARG A 702 7.89 -2.42 -13.62
CA ARG A 702 6.76 -3.32 -13.31
C ARG A 702 5.74 -2.67 -12.38
N ALA A 703 6.21 -1.96 -11.36
CA ALA A 703 5.35 -1.27 -10.39
C ALA A 703 4.80 0.07 -10.89
N GLN A 704 5.27 0.56 -12.05
CA GLN A 704 5.02 1.92 -12.54
C GLN A 704 5.35 3.01 -11.50
N THR A 705 6.42 2.80 -10.75
CA THR A 705 6.98 3.76 -9.80
C THR A 705 8.30 4.34 -10.33
N PRO A 706 8.71 5.55 -9.91
CA PRO A 706 10.00 6.09 -10.34
C PRO A 706 11.16 5.29 -9.74
N SER A 707 12.22 5.09 -10.53
CA SER A 707 13.47 4.48 -10.04
C SER A 707 14.19 5.40 -9.06
N CYS A 708 14.86 4.81 -8.07
CA CYS A 708 15.66 5.58 -7.10
C CYS A 708 16.99 6.06 -7.70
N GLN A 709 17.47 5.43 -8.78
CA GLN A 709 18.70 5.81 -9.47
C GLN A 709 18.43 6.67 -10.72
N PHE A 710 19.02 7.87 -10.74
CA PHE A 710 19.08 8.74 -11.92
C PHE A 710 20.33 8.42 -12.73
N ASP A 711 20.19 8.36 -14.06
CA ASP A 711 21.31 7.96 -14.92
C ASP A 711 22.39 9.07 -14.99
N GLU A 712 22.01 10.32 -14.72
CA GLU A 712 22.89 11.49 -14.69
C GLU A 712 23.87 11.48 -13.50
N ASP A 713 23.59 10.70 -12.45
CA ASP A 713 24.40 10.60 -11.24
C ASP A 713 25.41 9.44 -11.30
N ILE A 714 25.63 8.84 -12.49
CA ILE A 714 26.47 7.65 -12.69
C ILE A 714 27.64 7.97 -13.62
N ASP A 715 28.87 7.79 -13.15
CA ASP A 715 30.09 8.02 -13.96
C ASP A 715 30.98 6.77 -14.09
N ILE A 716 30.60 5.63 -13.49
CA ILE A 716 31.28 4.35 -13.68
C ILE A 716 30.98 3.72 -15.05
N SER A 717 31.93 2.96 -15.56
CA SER A 717 31.78 2.26 -16.85
C SER A 717 30.81 1.08 -16.76
N LEU A 718 30.14 0.78 -17.89
CA LEU A 718 29.36 -0.45 -18.04
C LEU A 718 30.23 -1.70 -17.80
N PRO A 719 29.65 -2.82 -17.31
CA PRO A 719 30.39 -4.06 -17.14
C PRO A 719 31.12 -4.47 -18.42
N ALA A 720 32.38 -4.88 -18.33
CA ALA A 720 33.21 -5.19 -19.49
C ALA A 720 32.58 -6.27 -20.39
N LEU A 721 32.69 -6.14 -21.71
CA LEU A 721 32.16 -7.14 -22.65
C LEU A 721 32.80 -8.53 -22.46
N ALA A 722 34.09 -8.56 -22.15
CA ALA A 722 34.84 -9.78 -21.86
C ALA A 722 35.67 -9.56 -20.58
N PRO A 723 35.08 -9.79 -19.39
CA PRO A 723 35.78 -9.57 -18.13
C PRO A 723 36.91 -10.62 -17.95
N PRO A 724 38.08 -10.24 -17.39
CA PRO A 724 39.24 -11.14 -17.27
C PRO A 724 38.98 -12.43 -16.47
N ASP A 725 38.07 -12.38 -15.51
CA ASP A 725 37.67 -13.52 -14.67
C ASP A 725 36.50 -14.32 -15.27
N SER A 726 36.02 -13.96 -16.48
CA SER A 726 34.89 -14.57 -17.18
C SER A 726 33.55 -14.51 -16.44
N VAL A 727 33.47 -13.74 -15.36
CA VAL A 727 32.26 -13.64 -14.53
C VAL A 727 31.24 -12.74 -15.21
N GLY A 728 29.98 -13.17 -15.24
CA GLY A 728 28.89 -12.52 -15.98
C GLY A 728 28.68 -13.10 -17.39
N LEU A 729 29.54 -14.02 -17.84
CA LEU A 729 29.42 -14.67 -19.14
C LEU A 729 28.49 -15.89 -19.09
N ILE A 730 27.65 -16.04 -20.11
CA ILE A 730 26.95 -17.29 -20.43
C ILE A 730 27.62 -17.90 -21.65
N TRP A 731 27.96 -19.19 -21.54
CA TRP A 731 28.56 -19.99 -22.60
C TRP A 731 27.53 -20.94 -23.20
N THR A 732 27.66 -21.21 -24.50
CA THR A 732 27.01 -22.36 -25.12
C THR A 732 27.56 -23.67 -24.54
N GLN A 733 26.77 -24.74 -24.55
CA GLN A 733 27.17 -26.06 -24.01
C GLN A 733 28.45 -26.61 -24.67
N ASN A 734 28.69 -26.26 -25.94
CA ASN A 734 29.90 -26.63 -26.67
C ASN A 734 31.11 -25.71 -26.38
N GLY A 735 30.94 -24.67 -25.56
CA GLY A 735 31.97 -23.72 -25.15
C GLY A 735 32.47 -22.78 -26.27
N GLN A 736 31.82 -22.76 -27.44
CA GLN A 736 32.32 -22.02 -28.61
C GLN A 736 31.90 -20.55 -28.64
N VAL A 737 30.70 -20.22 -28.15
CA VAL A 737 30.14 -18.87 -28.19
C VAL A 737 29.77 -18.45 -26.77
N HIS A 738 30.05 -17.19 -26.43
CA HIS A 738 29.67 -16.60 -25.16
C HIS A 738 29.23 -15.15 -25.34
N PHE A 739 28.50 -14.64 -24.34
CA PHE A 739 28.21 -13.22 -24.22
C PHE A 739 28.09 -12.83 -22.75
N ASN A 740 28.30 -11.54 -22.45
CA ASN A 740 28.12 -11.03 -21.10
C ASN A 740 26.64 -10.76 -20.80
N TYR A 741 26.00 -11.73 -20.16
CA TYR A 741 24.62 -11.64 -19.70
C TYR A 741 24.41 -10.47 -18.73
N HIS A 742 25.31 -10.30 -17.77
CA HIS A 742 25.20 -9.23 -16.77
C HIS A 742 25.19 -7.85 -17.43
N ARG A 743 26.09 -7.62 -18.39
CA ARG A 743 26.12 -6.38 -19.19
C ARG A 743 24.82 -6.19 -19.98
N ARG A 744 24.35 -7.21 -20.70
CA ARG A 744 23.11 -7.10 -21.49
C ARG A 744 21.90 -6.81 -20.62
N ARG A 745 21.85 -7.35 -19.40
CA ARG A 745 20.80 -7.00 -18.42
C ARG A 745 20.87 -5.55 -17.96
N VAL A 746 22.06 -4.97 -17.77
CA VAL A 746 22.22 -3.55 -17.44
C VAL A 746 21.73 -2.65 -18.57
N GLU A 747 22.08 -2.98 -19.82
CA GLU A 747 21.64 -2.22 -20.99
C GLU A 747 20.11 -2.30 -21.18
N LEU A 748 19.49 -3.46 -20.95
CA LEU A 748 18.03 -3.59 -20.95
C LEU A 748 17.39 -2.77 -19.82
N ALA A 749 17.99 -2.79 -18.62
CA ALA A 749 17.50 -2.01 -17.49
C ALA A 749 17.52 -0.50 -17.74
N TYR A 750 18.52 -0.01 -18.46
CA TYR A 750 18.56 1.38 -18.93
C TYR A 750 17.37 1.70 -19.85
N ILE A 751 17.08 0.82 -20.83
CA ILE A 751 15.91 0.97 -21.70
C ILE A 751 14.62 0.94 -20.88
N GLN A 752 14.49 0.03 -19.90
CA GLN A 752 13.34 -0.04 -18.99
C GLN A 752 13.14 1.28 -18.21
N GLY A 753 14.21 1.90 -17.74
CA GLY A 753 14.18 3.24 -17.13
C GLY A 753 13.66 4.31 -18.08
N LYS A 754 14.15 4.32 -19.34
CA LYS A 754 13.67 5.27 -20.36
C LYS A 754 12.21 5.04 -20.75
N VAL A 755 11.75 3.78 -20.79
CA VAL A 755 10.33 3.46 -21.00
C VAL A 755 9.48 4.13 -19.92
N TYR A 756 9.87 3.99 -18.64
CA TYR A 756 9.17 4.66 -17.55
C TYR A 756 9.19 6.19 -17.73
N ASP A 757 10.37 6.78 -17.88
CA ASP A 757 10.53 8.23 -17.95
C ASP A 757 9.75 8.88 -19.10
N LEU A 758 9.79 8.24 -20.28
CA LEU A 758 9.23 8.80 -21.51
C LEU A 758 7.75 8.48 -21.71
N LEU A 759 7.22 7.38 -21.15
CA LEU A 759 5.84 6.92 -21.38
C LEU A 759 4.95 6.86 -20.13
N TYR A 760 5.52 6.72 -18.93
CA TYR A 760 4.75 6.48 -17.70
C TYR A 760 4.96 7.51 -16.57
N SER A 761 6.00 8.34 -16.65
CA SER A 761 6.21 9.40 -15.66
C SER A 761 5.09 10.44 -15.66
N ASN A 762 4.85 11.11 -14.54
CA ASN A 762 3.88 12.22 -14.46
C ASN A 762 4.16 13.35 -15.46
N ARG A 763 5.41 13.48 -15.93
CA ARG A 763 5.79 14.45 -16.97
C ARG A 763 5.34 13.99 -18.35
N SER A 764 5.38 12.68 -18.61
CA SER A 764 4.98 12.09 -19.89
C SER A 764 3.47 12.14 -20.14
N SER A 765 2.63 12.17 -19.10
CA SER A 765 1.15 12.25 -19.25
C SER A 765 0.65 13.57 -19.84
N LYS A 766 1.51 14.60 -19.88
CA LYS A 766 1.20 15.95 -20.40
C LYS A 766 1.64 16.14 -21.87
N VAL A 767 2.16 15.09 -22.49
CA VAL A 767 2.76 15.12 -23.83
C VAL A 767 1.69 14.83 -24.90
N THR A 768 1.81 15.46 -26.06
CA THR A 768 0.85 15.26 -27.16
C THR A 768 0.90 13.83 -27.69
N ALA A 769 -0.19 13.34 -28.29
CA ALA A 769 -0.26 11.99 -28.85
C ALA A 769 0.82 11.73 -29.93
N GLN A 770 1.12 12.73 -30.76
CA GLN A 770 2.17 12.64 -31.80
C GLN A 770 3.57 12.49 -31.18
N GLU A 771 3.86 13.25 -30.12
CA GLU A 771 5.15 13.17 -29.45
C GLU A 771 5.27 11.87 -28.62
N ARG A 772 4.18 11.39 -28.04
CA ARG A 772 4.12 10.07 -27.41
C ARG A 772 4.44 8.96 -28.43
N GLN A 773 3.89 9.03 -29.64
CA GLN A 773 4.18 8.07 -30.70
C GLN A 773 5.66 8.09 -31.12
N ARG A 774 6.28 9.27 -31.26
CA ARG A 774 7.73 9.38 -31.54
C ARG A 774 8.58 8.72 -30.46
N ARG A 775 8.19 8.88 -29.18
CA ARG A 775 8.86 8.23 -28.05
C ARG A 775 8.74 6.72 -28.11
N VAL A 776 7.55 6.20 -28.44
CA VAL A 776 7.32 4.75 -28.66
C VAL A 776 8.25 4.23 -29.76
N SER A 777 8.30 4.88 -30.93
CA SER A 777 9.18 4.45 -32.03
C SER A 777 10.66 4.50 -31.65
N ARG A 778 11.10 5.53 -30.90
CA ARG A 778 12.49 5.63 -30.40
C ARG A 778 12.81 4.47 -29.45
N LEU A 779 11.93 4.23 -28.47
CA LEU A 779 12.12 3.17 -27.48
C LEU A 779 12.13 1.78 -28.13
N GLN A 780 11.27 1.55 -29.12
CA GLN A 780 11.27 0.30 -29.89
C GLN A 780 12.61 0.11 -30.61
N SER A 781 13.12 1.14 -31.28
CA SER A 781 14.41 1.05 -31.96
C SER A 781 15.56 0.77 -30.99
N MET A 782 15.54 1.36 -29.79
CA MET A 782 16.53 1.05 -28.74
C MET A 782 16.45 -0.42 -28.29
N LEU A 783 15.24 -0.96 -28.16
CA LEU A 783 14.98 -2.34 -27.75
C LEU A 783 15.40 -3.34 -28.84
N ASP A 784 15.11 -3.04 -30.11
CA ASP A 784 15.51 -3.86 -31.27
C ASP A 784 17.04 -3.92 -31.40
N GLN A 785 17.71 -2.76 -31.33
CA GLN A 785 19.17 -2.69 -31.36
C GLN A 785 19.82 -3.44 -30.19
N TRP A 786 19.17 -3.46 -29.02
CA TRP A 786 19.64 -4.25 -27.89
C TRP A 786 19.53 -5.75 -28.19
N TYR A 787 18.42 -6.21 -28.76
CA TYR A 787 18.21 -7.62 -29.09
C TYR A 787 19.18 -8.10 -30.17
N GLU A 788 19.43 -7.29 -31.22
CA GLU A 788 20.40 -7.57 -32.30
C GLU A 788 21.84 -7.73 -31.80
N ARG A 789 22.19 -7.12 -30.67
CA ARG A 789 23.54 -7.25 -30.06
C ARG A 789 23.73 -8.57 -29.30
N ILE A 790 22.67 -9.37 -29.16
CA ILE A 790 22.74 -10.71 -28.57
C ILE A 790 23.15 -11.68 -29.70
N PRO A 791 24.13 -12.58 -29.48
CA PRO A 791 24.45 -13.57 -30.51
C PRO A 791 23.25 -14.48 -30.79
N THR A 792 23.01 -14.78 -32.07
CA THR A 792 21.83 -15.53 -32.55
C THR A 792 21.60 -16.86 -31.84
N VAL A 793 22.67 -17.55 -31.44
CA VAL A 793 22.60 -18.81 -30.67
C VAL A 793 21.90 -18.66 -29.31
N PHE A 794 21.78 -17.44 -28.77
CA PHE A 794 21.12 -17.11 -27.52
C PHE A 794 19.73 -16.46 -27.72
N HIS A 795 19.29 -16.27 -28.96
CA HIS A 795 17.94 -15.81 -29.27
C HIS A 795 16.89 -16.82 -28.83
N ILE A 796 15.66 -16.33 -28.66
CA ILE A 796 14.53 -17.08 -28.09
C ILE A 796 14.23 -18.39 -28.84
N GLU A 797 14.51 -18.45 -30.15
CA GLU A 797 14.26 -19.63 -30.99
C GLU A 797 15.31 -20.74 -30.80
N HIS A 798 16.54 -20.38 -30.42
CA HIS A 798 17.69 -21.29 -30.43
C HIS A 798 18.19 -21.65 -29.04
N VAL A 799 17.94 -20.80 -28.04
CA VAL A 799 18.61 -20.88 -26.73
C VAL A 799 18.41 -22.20 -25.98
N THR A 800 17.26 -22.88 -26.15
CA THR A 800 16.98 -24.18 -25.51
C THR A 800 17.94 -25.28 -25.95
N ALA A 801 18.45 -25.21 -27.19
CA ALA A 801 19.38 -26.18 -27.75
C ALA A 801 20.85 -25.83 -27.46
N THR A 802 21.14 -24.60 -27.01
CA THR A 802 22.50 -24.07 -26.96
C THR A 802 23.05 -23.91 -25.56
N VAL A 803 22.22 -23.73 -24.52
CA VAL A 803 22.69 -23.51 -23.13
C VAL A 803 22.29 -24.63 -22.18
N GLY A 804 23.03 -24.80 -21.08
CA GLY A 804 22.72 -25.80 -20.05
C GLY A 804 21.44 -25.47 -19.25
N PRO A 805 20.85 -26.42 -18.53
CA PRO A 805 19.59 -26.21 -17.80
C PRO A 805 19.61 -25.06 -16.79
N SER A 806 20.74 -24.84 -16.10
CA SER A 806 20.89 -23.75 -15.14
C SER A 806 20.97 -22.38 -15.82
N GLN A 807 21.69 -22.28 -16.95
CA GLN A 807 21.78 -21.07 -17.76
C GLN A 807 20.45 -20.76 -18.46
N LEU A 808 19.70 -21.80 -18.87
CA LEU A 808 18.40 -21.65 -19.52
C LEU A 808 17.41 -20.88 -18.63
N VAL A 809 17.43 -21.09 -17.30
CA VAL A 809 16.60 -20.32 -16.36
C VAL A 809 16.90 -18.81 -16.42
N GLN A 810 18.18 -18.42 -16.51
CA GLN A 810 18.56 -17.01 -16.62
C GLN A 810 18.19 -16.42 -17.98
N MET A 811 18.39 -17.20 -19.05
CA MET A 811 17.98 -16.79 -20.40
C MET A 811 16.46 -16.60 -20.50
N THR A 812 15.67 -17.49 -19.89
CA THR A 812 14.21 -17.34 -19.79
C THR A 812 13.85 -16.03 -19.08
N LYS A 813 14.47 -15.70 -17.94
CA LYS A 813 14.24 -14.42 -17.24
C LYS A 813 14.60 -13.19 -18.08
N MET A 814 15.67 -13.26 -18.87
CA MET A 814 16.06 -12.15 -19.76
C MET A 814 15.06 -11.94 -20.89
N HIS A 815 14.66 -13.02 -21.57
CA HIS A 815 13.68 -12.95 -22.66
C HIS A 815 12.30 -12.51 -22.18
N HIS A 816 11.89 -12.90 -20.97
CA HIS A 816 10.65 -12.36 -20.38
C HIS A 816 10.73 -10.88 -19.98
N ALA A 817 11.89 -10.40 -19.52
CA ALA A 817 12.06 -8.97 -19.25
C ALA A 817 12.07 -8.15 -20.55
N PHE A 818 12.60 -8.71 -21.64
CA PHE A 818 12.47 -8.14 -22.98
C PHE A 818 10.99 -8.03 -23.38
N LEU A 819 10.23 -9.13 -23.29
CA LEU A 819 8.77 -9.14 -23.57
C LEU A 819 8.01 -8.12 -22.73
N LEU A 820 8.30 -8.04 -21.42
CA LEU A 820 7.67 -7.06 -20.55
C LEU A 820 7.97 -5.63 -21.02
N THR A 821 9.20 -5.34 -21.41
CA THR A 821 9.62 -4.01 -21.87
C THR A 821 8.88 -3.65 -23.15
N GLU A 822 8.75 -4.59 -24.08
CA GLU A 822 8.01 -4.45 -25.34
C GLU A 822 6.50 -4.21 -25.09
N VAL A 823 5.90 -5.01 -24.22
CA VAL A 823 4.50 -4.84 -23.78
C VAL A 823 4.27 -3.46 -23.17
N MET A 824 5.23 -2.95 -22.39
CA MET A 824 5.16 -1.62 -21.78
C MET A 824 5.37 -0.49 -22.81
N ILE A 825 6.23 -0.67 -23.82
CA ILE A 825 6.38 0.31 -24.92
C ILE A 825 5.05 0.49 -25.67
N HIS A 826 4.36 -0.62 -25.95
CA HIS A 826 3.11 -0.61 -26.70
C HIS A 826 1.85 -0.44 -25.83
N GLY A 827 2.01 -0.38 -24.51
CA GLY A 827 0.92 -0.21 -23.55
C GLY A 827 -0.06 -1.39 -23.49
N ILE A 828 0.41 -2.62 -23.76
CA ILE A 828 -0.34 -3.89 -23.76
C ILE A 828 -0.40 -4.48 -22.33
N TYR A 829 -0.58 -3.63 -21.31
CA TYR A 829 -0.49 -4.03 -19.91
C TYR A 829 -1.76 -3.73 -19.12
N SER A 830 -1.98 -4.52 -18.07
CA SER A 830 -3.19 -4.63 -17.23
C SER A 830 -3.62 -3.36 -16.47
N HIS A 831 -2.82 -2.30 -16.55
CA HIS A 831 -3.12 -0.98 -15.97
C HIS A 831 -3.37 0.09 -17.03
N ASN A 832 -3.22 -0.21 -18.31
CA ASN A 832 -3.65 0.69 -19.38
C ASN A 832 -5.18 0.63 -19.48
N ALA A 833 -5.85 1.61 -18.88
CA ALA A 833 -7.31 1.71 -18.86
C ALA A 833 -7.91 1.59 -20.26
N GLU A 834 -7.20 2.01 -21.32
CA GLU A 834 -7.66 1.88 -22.70
C GLU A 834 -7.52 0.44 -23.23
N TRP A 835 -6.41 -0.24 -22.98
CA TRP A 835 -6.25 -1.66 -23.34
C TRP A 835 -7.21 -2.56 -22.57
N VAL A 836 -7.34 -2.36 -21.26
CA VAL A 836 -8.26 -3.18 -20.48
C VAL A 836 -9.71 -2.78 -20.77
N LYS A 837 -10.04 -1.51 -21.05
CA LYS A 837 -11.38 -1.15 -21.59
C LYS A 837 -11.63 -1.81 -22.95
N ARG A 838 -10.62 -1.91 -23.83
CA ARG A 838 -10.72 -2.60 -25.13
C ARG A 838 -10.93 -4.12 -24.96
N ILE A 839 -10.14 -4.78 -24.12
CA ILE A 839 -10.30 -6.21 -23.80
C ILE A 839 -11.61 -6.45 -23.05
N SER A 840 -12.03 -5.60 -22.12
CA SER A 840 -13.26 -5.72 -21.34
C SER A 840 -14.51 -5.34 -22.11
N SER A 841 -14.42 -4.45 -23.10
CA SER A 841 -15.51 -4.21 -24.05
C SER A 841 -15.66 -5.40 -24.99
N PHE A 842 -14.54 -6.00 -25.41
CA PHE A 842 -14.54 -7.28 -26.11
C PHE A 842 -15.12 -8.37 -25.20
N SER A 843 -14.66 -8.45 -23.95
CA SER A 843 -15.10 -9.45 -22.99
C SER A 843 -16.59 -9.25 -22.73
N ARG A 844 -17.13 -8.09 -22.38
CA ARG A 844 -18.58 -7.92 -22.21
C ARG A 844 -19.39 -8.16 -23.49
N ALA A 845 -18.93 -7.72 -24.65
CA ALA A 845 -19.66 -7.98 -25.90
C ALA A 845 -19.65 -9.47 -26.27
N THR A 846 -18.55 -10.17 -26.02
CA THR A 846 -18.35 -11.61 -26.28
C THR A 846 -18.89 -12.51 -25.15
N ILE A 847 -18.89 -12.05 -23.90
CA ILE A 847 -19.39 -12.70 -22.66
C ILE A 847 -20.91 -12.65 -22.63
N THR A 848 -21.52 -11.51 -22.94
CA THR A 848 -22.99 -11.44 -23.10
C THR A 848 -23.45 -12.28 -24.30
N SER A 849 -22.54 -12.57 -25.25
CA SER A 849 -22.81 -13.37 -26.43
C SER A 849 -22.34 -14.82 -26.38
N VAL A 850 -21.85 -15.38 -25.26
CA VAL A 850 -21.59 -16.85 -25.20
C VAL A 850 -22.90 -17.64 -25.38
N GLY A 851 -24.05 -17.03 -25.07
CA GLY A 851 -25.38 -17.55 -25.42
C GLY A 851 -25.93 -17.13 -26.79
N ASN A 852 -25.24 -16.25 -27.55
CA ASN A 852 -25.71 -15.65 -28.81
C ASN A 852 -24.64 -15.61 -29.92
N LEU A 853 -23.64 -16.50 -29.89
CA LEU A 853 -22.61 -16.62 -30.93
C LEU A 853 -23.16 -17.14 -32.27
N GLU A 854 -24.41 -17.63 -32.32
CA GLU A 854 -25.08 -18.00 -33.58
C GLU A 854 -25.40 -16.79 -34.49
N ASN A 855 -25.35 -15.55 -33.97
CA ASN A 855 -25.82 -14.34 -34.67
C ASN A 855 -24.74 -13.31 -35.04
N ARG A 856 -23.43 -13.58 -34.83
CA ARG A 856 -22.34 -12.68 -35.25
C ARG A 856 -21.41 -13.40 -36.22
N GLY A 857 -21.36 -12.97 -37.47
CA GLY A 857 -20.42 -13.54 -38.45
C GLY A 857 -18.99 -13.04 -38.24
N PHE A 858 -18.00 -13.90 -38.40
CA PHE A 858 -16.61 -13.49 -38.60
C PHE A 858 -16.39 -13.02 -40.04
N ASP A 859 -15.48 -12.07 -40.25
CA ASP A 859 -15.02 -11.75 -41.60
C ASP A 859 -14.28 -12.96 -42.18
N GLY A 860 -14.17 -13.04 -43.51
CA GLY A 860 -13.49 -14.14 -44.18
C GLY A 860 -12.00 -14.32 -43.81
N ALA A 861 -11.46 -13.45 -42.95
CA ALA A 861 -10.10 -13.44 -42.42
C ALA A 861 -10.01 -13.78 -40.91
N GLY A 862 -11.12 -14.16 -40.26
CA GLY A 862 -11.15 -14.63 -38.87
C GLY A 862 -11.30 -13.55 -37.79
N LYS A 863 -11.66 -12.32 -38.15
CA LYS A 863 -11.93 -11.21 -37.20
C LYS A 863 -13.43 -10.99 -36.99
N CYS A 864 -13.83 -10.53 -35.81
CA CYS A 864 -15.24 -10.22 -35.51
C CYS A 864 -15.72 -8.99 -36.32
N GLN A 865 -16.88 -9.07 -37.00
CA GLN A 865 -17.35 -8.05 -37.97
C GLN A 865 -17.86 -6.71 -37.38
N ASP A 866 -17.99 -6.56 -36.05
CA ASP A 866 -18.34 -5.26 -35.45
C ASP A 866 -17.10 -4.35 -35.44
N GLN A 867 -17.24 -3.10 -35.92
CA GLN A 867 -16.18 -2.07 -36.06
C GLN A 867 -15.38 -1.82 -34.78
N ALA A 868 -14.46 -2.70 -34.45
CA ALA A 868 -13.55 -2.56 -33.31
C ALA A 868 -12.33 -1.71 -33.70
N PRO A 869 -11.83 -0.85 -32.81
CA PRO A 869 -10.61 -0.08 -33.05
C PRO A 869 -9.42 -1.03 -33.30
N PRO A 870 -8.44 -0.63 -34.12
CA PRO A 870 -7.26 -1.45 -34.41
C PRO A 870 -6.51 -1.81 -33.12
N LEU A 871 -5.98 -3.04 -33.07
CA LEU A 871 -5.08 -3.50 -32.00
C LEU A 871 -3.90 -2.53 -31.85
N PRO A 872 -3.30 -2.40 -30.65
CA PRO A 872 -2.11 -1.58 -30.47
C PRO A 872 -1.04 -1.94 -31.51
N GLU A 873 -0.36 -0.92 -32.02
CA GLU A 873 0.84 -1.13 -32.83
C GLU A 873 1.84 -2.01 -32.06
N GLY A 874 2.51 -2.94 -32.73
CA GLY A 874 3.39 -3.93 -32.07
C GLY A 874 2.72 -5.19 -31.55
N TRP A 875 1.38 -5.30 -31.55
CA TRP A 875 0.66 -6.48 -31.02
C TRP A 875 1.16 -7.82 -31.56
N ASN A 876 1.32 -7.94 -32.89
CA ASN A 876 1.76 -9.20 -33.51
C ASN A 876 3.15 -9.62 -33.02
N HIS A 877 4.06 -8.65 -32.85
CA HIS A 877 5.41 -8.91 -32.34
C HIS A 877 5.35 -9.41 -30.89
N CYS A 878 4.60 -8.73 -30.02
CA CYS A 878 4.41 -9.16 -28.63
C CYS A 878 3.81 -10.58 -28.54
N VAL A 879 2.90 -10.95 -29.44
CA VAL A 879 2.33 -12.30 -29.51
C VAL A 879 3.39 -13.32 -29.93
N ASP A 880 4.21 -13.03 -30.94
CA ASP A 880 5.26 -13.93 -31.40
C ASP A 880 6.35 -14.15 -30.33
N VAL A 881 6.79 -13.07 -29.69
CA VAL A 881 7.72 -13.14 -28.55
C VAL A 881 7.10 -13.90 -27.39
N SER A 882 5.79 -13.70 -27.12
CA SER A 882 5.07 -14.48 -26.10
C SER A 882 5.05 -15.98 -26.40
N ARG A 883 4.89 -16.39 -27.67
CA ARG A 883 4.99 -17.81 -28.05
C ARG A 883 6.37 -18.37 -27.74
N GLY A 884 7.43 -17.61 -28.08
CA GLY A 884 8.81 -17.97 -27.76
C GLY A 884 9.04 -18.13 -26.25
N CYS A 885 8.62 -17.14 -25.46
CA CYS A 885 8.73 -17.17 -24.00
C CYS A 885 7.99 -18.36 -23.38
N MET A 886 6.79 -18.68 -23.89
CA MET A 886 6.02 -19.82 -23.40
C MET A 886 6.69 -21.17 -23.75
N LYS A 887 7.33 -21.29 -24.92
CA LYS A 887 8.15 -22.46 -25.26
C LYS A 887 9.37 -22.58 -24.35
N LEU A 888 10.09 -21.47 -24.11
CA LEU A 888 11.22 -21.44 -23.18
C LEU A 888 10.80 -21.89 -21.78
N PHE A 889 9.65 -21.46 -21.30
CA PHE A 889 9.14 -21.88 -20.00
C PHE A 889 8.84 -23.37 -19.91
N GLN A 890 8.33 -23.99 -20.98
CA GLN A 890 8.06 -25.44 -21.02
C GLN A 890 9.33 -26.28 -21.01
N GLU A 891 10.41 -25.79 -21.62
CA GLU A 891 11.72 -26.47 -21.68
C GLU A 891 12.61 -26.16 -20.48
N ALA A 892 12.46 -24.99 -19.87
CA ALA A 892 13.18 -24.62 -18.65
C ALA A 892 12.72 -25.50 -17.48
N THR A 893 13.65 -25.80 -16.57
CA THR A 893 13.28 -26.50 -15.33
C THR A 893 12.26 -25.64 -14.56
N PRO A 894 11.07 -26.18 -14.23
CA PRO A 894 10.06 -25.44 -13.49
C PRO A 894 10.63 -24.99 -12.15
N THR A 895 10.65 -23.68 -11.93
CA THR A 895 11.00 -23.07 -10.64
C THR A 895 9.89 -22.11 -10.26
N GLU A 896 9.63 -21.98 -8.97
CA GLU A 896 8.67 -20.99 -8.44
C GLU A 896 8.96 -19.57 -8.94
N CYS A 897 10.23 -19.28 -9.26
CA CYS A 897 10.67 -17.98 -9.74
C CYS A 897 10.19 -17.62 -11.16
N LEU A 898 9.68 -18.58 -11.93
CA LEU A 898 9.24 -18.36 -13.32
C LEU A 898 7.71 -18.16 -13.43
N ILE A 899 6.95 -18.47 -12.38
CA ILE A 899 5.48 -18.47 -12.37
C ILE A 899 4.87 -17.13 -12.83
N TRP A 900 5.40 -16.02 -12.31
CA TRP A 900 4.87 -14.68 -12.58
C TRP A 900 5.13 -14.23 -14.02
N TYR A 901 6.26 -14.62 -14.61
CA TYR A 901 6.61 -14.29 -15.99
C TYR A 901 5.71 -15.00 -17.02
N VAL A 902 5.23 -16.19 -16.67
CA VAL A 902 4.37 -17.02 -17.53
C VAL A 902 2.96 -16.47 -17.60
N SER A 903 2.49 -15.85 -16.52
CA SER A 903 1.14 -15.32 -16.41
C SER A 903 0.88 -14.21 -17.43
N LEU A 904 1.82 -13.26 -17.56
CA LEU A 904 1.77 -12.20 -18.60
C LEU A 904 1.73 -12.81 -20.01
N THR A 905 2.62 -13.76 -20.25
CA THR A 905 2.77 -14.43 -21.56
C THR A 905 1.50 -15.17 -21.96
N LEU A 906 0.89 -15.88 -21.01
CA LEU A 906 -0.35 -16.62 -21.22
C LEU A 906 -1.52 -15.69 -21.50
N ILE A 907 -1.63 -14.56 -20.79
CA ILE A 907 -2.69 -13.57 -21.01
C ILE A 907 -2.62 -13.00 -22.43
N VAL A 908 -1.43 -12.67 -22.95
CA VAL A 908 -1.26 -12.17 -24.33
C VAL A 908 -1.71 -13.21 -25.36
N LEU A 909 -1.31 -14.47 -25.20
CA LEU A 909 -1.71 -15.55 -26.11
C LEU A 909 -3.23 -15.80 -26.07
N LEU A 910 -3.81 -15.89 -24.88
CA LEU A 910 -5.26 -16.11 -24.72
C LEU A 910 -6.08 -14.95 -25.27
N ALA A 911 -5.62 -13.71 -25.07
CA ALA A 911 -6.25 -12.54 -25.69
C ALA A 911 -6.16 -12.61 -27.22
N ASN A 912 -5.03 -13.03 -27.80
CA ASN A 912 -4.88 -13.18 -29.26
C ASN A 912 -5.83 -14.24 -29.83
N MET A 913 -6.01 -15.37 -29.12
CA MET A 913 -6.97 -16.42 -29.52
C MET A 913 -8.43 -15.94 -29.51
N ILE A 914 -8.78 -15.05 -28.58
CA ILE A 914 -10.14 -14.46 -28.51
C ILE A 914 -10.35 -13.43 -29.63
N LEU A 915 -9.35 -12.58 -29.87
CA LEU A 915 -9.44 -11.46 -30.81
C LEU A 915 -9.27 -11.89 -32.28
N ASN A 916 -8.52 -12.96 -32.52
CA ASN A 916 -8.21 -13.47 -33.86
C ASN A 916 -8.25 -15.01 -33.91
N PRO A 917 -9.40 -15.67 -33.69
CA PRO A 917 -9.51 -17.13 -33.58
C PRO A 917 -9.09 -17.90 -34.85
N GLY A 918 -8.98 -17.22 -36.00
CA GLY A 918 -8.56 -17.80 -37.27
C GLY A 918 -7.09 -17.59 -37.65
N HIS A 919 -6.24 -17.13 -36.74
CA HIS A 919 -4.84 -16.87 -37.08
C HIS A 919 -4.04 -18.14 -37.37
N ASN A 920 -3.01 -18.04 -38.23
CA ASN A 920 -2.20 -19.17 -38.71
C ASN A 920 -1.57 -20.03 -37.60
N SER A 921 -1.25 -19.44 -36.44
CA SER A 921 -0.62 -20.14 -35.32
C SER A 921 -1.59 -20.67 -34.25
N ILE A 922 -2.89 -20.79 -34.54
CA ILE A 922 -3.91 -21.02 -33.49
C ILE A 922 -3.73 -22.34 -32.76
N HIS A 923 -3.31 -23.39 -33.46
CA HIS A 923 -3.00 -24.68 -32.85
C HIS A 923 -1.82 -24.61 -31.89
N ILE A 924 -0.82 -23.78 -32.22
CA ILE A 924 0.35 -23.55 -31.37
C ILE A 924 -0.12 -22.86 -30.08
N ASP A 925 -0.94 -21.81 -30.18
CA ASP A 925 -1.42 -21.07 -29.01
C ASP A 925 -2.32 -21.95 -28.13
N GLN A 926 -3.25 -22.71 -28.72
CA GLN A 926 -4.07 -23.69 -28.00
C GLN A 926 -3.22 -24.70 -27.23
N HIS A 927 -2.20 -25.27 -27.88
CA HIS A 927 -1.30 -26.25 -27.27
C HIS A 927 -0.45 -25.65 -26.15
N LEU A 928 0.12 -24.47 -26.38
CA LEU A 928 0.93 -23.75 -25.41
C LEU A 928 0.10 -23.37 -24.17
N SER A 929 -1.13 -22.89 -24.35
CA SER A 929 -2.04 -22.53 -23.25
C SER A 929 -2.46 -23.73 -22.41
N VAL A 930 -2.80 -24.87 -23.03
CA VAL A 930 -3.18 -26.09 -22.29
C VAL A 930 -2.00 -26.62 -21.47
N LYS A 931 -0.81 -26.69 -22.09
CA LYS A 931 0.40 -27.12 -21.38
C LYS A 931 0.79 -26.16 -20.25
N ALA A 932 0.62 -24.86 -20.45
CA ALA A 932 0.84 -23.87 -19.39
C ALA A 932 -0.10 -24.15 -18.21
N LEU A 933 -1.41 -24.31 -18.44
CA LEU A 933 -2.36 -24.60 -17.37
C LEU A 933 -2.09 -25.92 -16.63
N ASP A 934 -1.68 -26.98 -17.34
CA ASP A 934 -1.24 -28.24 -16.71
C ASP A 934 0.00 -28.04 -15.83
N LEU A 935 0.93 -27.18 -16.25
CA LEU A 935 2.09 -26.83 -15.45
C LEU A 935 1.71 -25.98 -14.22
N PHE A 936 0.76 -25.05 -14.34
CA PHE A 936 0.20 -24.36 -13.17
C PHE A 936 -0.44 -25.36 -12.19
N ASP A 937 -1.20 -26.34 -12.69
CA ASP A 937 -1.85 -27.37 -11.86
C ASP A 937 -0.82 -28.28 -11.17
N LYS A 938 0.28 -28.60 -11.85
CA LYS A 938 1.42 -29.33 -11.26
C LYS A 938 2.12 -28.50 -10.19
N LEU A 939 2.35 -27.22 -10.43
CA LEU A 939 2.98 -26.32 -9.46
C LEU A 939 2.07 -26.08 -8.24
N LEU A 940 0.76 -26.00 -8.42
CA LEU A 940 -0.22 -25.89 -7.31
C LEU A 940 -0.27 -27.12 -6.40
N LYS A 941 0.13 -28.30 -6.90
CA LYS A 941 0.29 -29.50 -6.06
C LYS A 941 1.53 -29.43 -5.17
N ILE A 942 2.51 -28.60 -5.54
CA ILE A 942 3.78 -28.42 -4.83
C ILE A 942 3.72 -27.16 -3.94
N ILE A 943 3.03 -26.12 -4.40
CA ILE A 943 2.99 -24.78 -3.83
C ILE A 943 1.55 -24.47 -3.40
N ASP A 944 1.26 -24.58 -2.10
CA ASP A 944 -0.07 -24.26 -1.56
C ASP A 944 -0.23 -22.74 -1.38
N ASP A 945 -0.94 -22.09 -2.31
CA ASP A 945 -1.13 -20.64 -2.33
C ASP A 945 -2.52 -20.21 -2.79
N GLU A 946 -3.13 -19.29 -2.05
CA GLU A 946 -4.44 -18.76 -2.40
C GLU A 946 -4.40 -17.78 -3.58
N ALA A 947 -3.38 -16.92 -3.66
CA ALA A 947 -3.21 -15.99 -4.77
C ALA A 947 -2.92 -16.72 -6.09
N PHE A 948 -2.07 -17.75 -6.06
CA PHE A 948 -1.78 -18.60 -7.22
C PHE A 948 -2.99 -19.44 -7.63
N ARG A 949 -3.82 -19.92 -6.68
CA ARG A 949 -5.10 -20.57 -6.98
C ARG A 949 -6.08 -19.60 -7.63
N ALA A 950 -6.17 -18.37 -7.14
CA ALA A 950 -6.99 -17.32 -7.73
C ALA A 950 -6.51 -17.01 -9.17
N LEU A 951 -5.21 -16.79 -9.36
CA LEU A 951 -4.59 -16.56 -10.67
C LEU A 951 -4.81 -17.73 -11.63
N ARG A 952 -4.73 -18.98 -11.16
CA ARG A 952 -5.03 -20.16 -12.00
C ARG A 952 -6.51 -20.26 -12.36
N SER A 953 -7.42 -19.86 -11.48
CA SER A 953 -8.87 -19.84 -11.75
C SER A 953 -9.19 -18.82 -12.84
N VAL A 954 -8.64 -17.62 -12.67
CA VAL A 954 -8.60 -16.48 -13.61
C VAL A 954 -8.06 -16.91 -14.99
N VAL A 955 -6.82 -17.41 -14.97
CA VAL A 955 -6.14 -18.31 -15.92
C VAL A 955 -7.07 -19.18 -16.79
N GLY A 956 -7.72 -20.10 -16.08
CA GLY A 956 -8.54 -21.15 -16.62
C GLY A 956 -9.82 -20.65 -17.26
N GLU A 957 -10.48 -19.66 -16.66
CA GLU A 957 -11.69 -19.06 -17.23
C GLU A 957 -11.39 -18.34 -18.56
N LEU A 958 -10.31 -17.55 -18.60
CA LEU A 958 -9.89 -16.89 -19.82
C LEU A 958 -9.53 -17.90 -20.90
N SER A 959 -8.85 -19.00 -20.52
CA SER A 959 -8.54 -20.09 -21.45
C SER A 959 -9.79 -20.80 -21.96
N GLN A 960 -10.79 -21.06 -21.12
CA GLN A 960 -12.03 -21.69 -21.55
C GLN A 960 -12.74 -20.82 -22.59
N ARG A 961 -12.78 -19.51 -22.36
CA ARG A 961 -13.38 -18.54 -23.29
C ARG A 961 -12.63 -18.47 -24.63
N ALA A 962 -11.30 -18.48 -24.58
CA ALA A 962 -10.47 -18.55 -25.79
C ALA A 962 -10.74 -19.83 -26.59
N GLN A 963 -10.88 -20.98 -25.94
CA GLN A 963 -11.21 -22.25 -26.61
C GLN A 963 -12.60 -22.21 -27.26
N THR A 964 -13.60 -21.64 -26.58
CA THR A 964 -14.95 -21.47 -27.14
C THR A 964 -14.94 -20.57 -28.37
N ALA A 965 -14.21 -19.44 -28.36
CA ALA A 965 -14.11 -18.55 -29.52
C ALA A 965 -13.57 -19.27 -30.76
N VAL A 966 -12.52 -20.08 -30.59
CA VAL A 966 -11.96 -20.91 -31.68
C VAL A 966 -12.95 -21.98 -32.15
N ALA A 967 -13.70 -22.60 -31.24
CA ALA A 967 -14.71 -23.61 -31.59
C ALA A 967 -15.86 -23.03 -32.42
N VAL A 968 -16.37 -21.84 -32.07
CA VAL A 968 -17.41 -21.17 -32.85
C VAL A 968 -16.90 -20.80 -34.24
N TYR A 969 -15.69 -20.24 -34.34
CA TYR A 969 -15.10 -19.93 -35.64
C TYR A 969 -14.95 -21.17 -36.54
N ARG A 970 -14.59 -22.32 -35.96
CA ARG A 970 -14.55 -23.62 -36.66
C ARG A 970 -15.91 -24.03 -37.21
N GLU A 971 -16.98 -23.89 -36.43
CA GLU A 971 -18.33 -24.23 -36.87
C GLU A 971 -18.84 -23.29 -37.97
N GLU A 972 -18.52 -21.99 -37.89
CA GLU A 972 -18.83 -21.04 -38.97
C GLU A 972 -18.12 -21.37 -40.29
N LEU A 973 -16.83 -21.76 -40.23
CA LEU A 973 -16.10 -22.22 -41.42
C LEU A 973 -16.73 -23.46 -42.05
N LYS A 974 -17.19 -24.42 -41.23
CA LYS A 974 -17.95 -25.59 -41.71
C LYS A 974 -19.27 -25.17 -42.36
N GLY A 975 -20.00 -24.24 -41.75
CA GLY A 975 -21.26 -23.71 -42.28
C GLY A 975 -21.11 -22.98 -43.62
N LEU A 976 -19.93 -22.38 -43.86
CA LEU A 976 -19.55 -21.72 -45.11
C LEU A 976 -18.96 -22.69 -46.16
N GLY A 977 -18.89 -24.00 -45.87
CA GLY A 977 -18.36 -25.01 -46.78
C GLY A 977 -16.85 -24.91 -47.03
N LYS A 978 -16.11 -24.22 -46.15
CA LYS A 978 -14.65 -24.10 -46.21
C LYS A 978 -14.02 -25.27 -45.46
N ASP A 979 -12.93 -25.82 -45.98
CA ASP A 979 -12.19 -26.88 -45.29
C ASP A 979 -11.54 -26.31 -44.02
N VAL A 980 -11.98 -26.81 -42.86
CA VAL A 980 -11.50 -26.40 -41.54
C VAL A 980 -10.02 -26.74 -41.37
N PHE A 981 -9.53 -27.81 -42.02
CA PHE A 981 -8.15 -28.28 -41.92
C PHE A 981 -7.20 -27.45 -42.80
N GLU A 982 -7.62 -27.01 -43.99
CA GLU A 982 -6.85 -26.03 -44.80
C GLU A 982 -6.89 -24.61 -44.22
N ALA A 983 -8.01 -24.18 -43.64
CA ALA A 983 -8.18 -22.82 -43.12
C ALA A 983 -7.49 -22.58 -41.76
N LEU A 984 -7.28 -23.63 -40.97
CA LEU A 984 -6.63 -23.54 -39.65
C LEU A 984 -5.26 -24.22 -39.61
N ASN A 985 -4.84 -24.85 -40.70
CA ASN A 985 -3.53 -25.44 -40.93
C ASN A 985 -3.17 -26.54 -39.89
N VAL A 986 -3.80 -27.70 -40.03
CA VAL A 986 -3.58 -28.87 -39.13
C VAL A 986 -2.39 -29.75 -39.57
N ASP A 987 -1.82 -29.56 -40.76
CA ASP A 987 -0.67 -30.34 -41.23
C ASP A 987 0.41 -29.41 -41.79
N ASP A 988 1.40 -29.02 -40.98
CA ASP A 988 2.83 -29.30 -41.25
C ASP A 988 3.71 -28.75 -40.10
N VAL A 989 4.47 -29.66 -39.49
CA VAL A 989 5.54 -29.34 -38.56
C VAL A 989 6.74 -28.87 -39.38
N ALA A 990 6.80 -27.57 -39.64
CA ALA A 990 8.03 -26.92 -40.06
C ALA A 990 8.11 -25.52 -39.45
N VAL A 991 9.07 -25.36 -38.53
CA VAL A 991 9.50 -24.08 -37.98
C VAL A 991 9.79 -23.14 -39.16
N ARG A 992 8.91 -22.16 -39.40
CA ARG A 992 9.26 -21.03 -40.27
C ARG A 992 10.29 -20.20 -39.53
N GLU A 993 11.52 -20.23 -40.02
CA GLU A 993 12.53 -19.21 -39.73
C GLU A 993 11.90 -17.85 -40.04
N VAL A 994 11.79 -17.00 -39.01
CA VAL A 994 11.46 -15.60 -39.19
C VAL A 994 12.78 -14.94 -39.57
N ASP A 995 12.94 -14.64 -40.87
CA ASP A 995 14.09 -13.91 -41.39
C ASP A 995 14.13 -12.49 -40.82
N PHE A 996 14.97 -12.27 -39.81
CA PHE A 996 15.46 -10.94 -39.46
C PHE A 996 16.80 -10.71 -40.20
N LEU A 997 16.77 -9.94 -41.29
CA LEU A 997 17.94 -9.51 -42.10
C LEU A 997 18.73 -8.37 -41.43
N PRO A 998 19.97 -8.01 -41.87
CA PRO A 998 21.11 -8.79 -42.40
C PRO A 998 22.38 -8.64 -41.50
N PRO A 999 23.48 -9.38 -41.76
CA PRO A 999 24.72 -9.21 -41.00
C PRO A 999 25.46 -7.93 -41.45
N GLY A 1000 25.60 -6.98 -40.54
CA GLY A 1000 26.41 -5.78 -40.74
C GLY A 1000 27.34 -5.57 -39.55
N ASP A 1001 28.60 -5.92 -39.71
CA ASP A 1001 29.68 -5.61 -38.77
C ASP A 1001 29.74 -4.09 -38.51
N MET A 1002 29.39 -3.67 -37.30
CA MET A 1002 29.87 -2.40 -36.71
C MET A 1002 29.93 -2.54 -35.19
N PHE A 1003 31.09 -2.99 -34.69
CA PHE A 1003 31.44 -2.83 -33.27
C PHE A 1003 32.78 -2.12 -33.18
N GLU A 1004 32.73 -0.81 -32.88
CA GLU A 1004 33.74 -0.10 -32.10
C GLU A 1004 33.26 1.35 -31.83
N GLY A 1005 33.33 1.80 -30.57
CA GLY A 1005 33.32 3.23 -30.24
C GLY A 1005 32.26 3.78 -29.30
N LEU A 1006 31.85 3.06 -28.23
CA LEU A 1006 30.89 3.59 -27.24
C LEU A 1006 31.35 3.34 -25.80
N ASP A 1007 32.39 4.06 -25.38
CA ASP A 1007 32.97 3.98 -24.02
C ASP A 1007 32.42 5.05 -23.05
N GLY A 1008 31.19 5.52 -23.26
CA GLY A 1008 30.41 6.27 -22.27
C GLY A 1008 29.24 5.42 -21.78
N PRO A 1009 28.79 5.54 -20.51
CA PRO A 1009 27.87 4.56 -19.90
C PRO A 1009 26.58 4.35 -20.73
N PHE A 1010 26.07 5.38 -21.42
CA PHE A 1010 24.89 5.24 -22.29
C PHE A 1010 24.90 6.07 -23.58
N VAL A 1011 26.00 6.74 -23.92
CA VAL A 1011 26.10 7.75 -25.02
C VAL A 1011 25.72 7.18 -26.40
N GLY A 1012 25.90 5.87 -26.60
CA GLY A 1012 25.59 5.20 -27.86
C GLY A 1012 24.20 4.62 -28.01
N LEU A 1013 23.36 4.68 -26.96
CA LEU A 1013 21.97 4.22 -27.01
C LEU A 1013 21.00 5.37 -27.32
N ASP A 1014 21.48 6.62 -27.31
CA ASP A 1014 20.68 7.85 -27.48
C ASP A 1014 20.87 8.56 -28.84
N GLY A 1015 21.57 7.93 -29.80
CA GLY A 1015 21.91 8.54 -31.10
C GLY A 1015 20.71 8.86 -32.01
N PRO A 1016 20.77 9.93 -32.83
CA PRO A 1016 19.66 10.33 -33.71
C PRO A 1016 19.55 9.44 -34.96
N PHE A 1017 18.31 9.25 -35.39
CA PHE A 1017 17.91 8.61 -36.66
C PHE A 1017 18.45 9.41 -37.85
N ILE A 1018 19.25 8.80 -38.73
CA ILE A 1018 19.55 9.31 -40.08
C ILE A 1018 18.80 8.43 -41.07
N GLY A 1019 17.72 8.94 -41.67
CA GLY A 1019 16.92 8.19 -42.63
C GLY A 1019 15.72 8.94 -43.22
N LEU A 1020 16.03 9.89 -44.10
CA LEU A 1020 15.27 10.39 -45.26
C LEU A 1020 13.83 10.94 -45.08
N SER A 1021 13.77 12.26 -45.27
CA SER A 1021 12.62 13.11 -45.59
C SER A 1021 11.78 12.63 -46.78
N GLY A 1022 10.45 12.77 -46.67
CA GLY A 1022 9.52 12.79 -47.79
C GLY A 1022 8.17 13.40 -47.35
N GLU A 1023 7.82 14.52 -47.98
CA GLU A 1023 6.66 15.39 -47.74
C GLU A 1023 5.29 14.69 -47.88
N LEU A 1024 4.28 15.17 -47.14
CA LEU A 1024 2.94 15.50 -47.68
C LEU A 1024 2.10 16.26 -46.62
N GLU A 1025 1.73 17.49 -46.98
CA GLU A 1025 0.79 18.37 -46.28
C GLU A 1025 -0.69 18.03 -46.57
N GLN A 1026 -1.58 18.69 -45.80
CA GLN A 1026 -3.04 18.94 -45.99
C GLN A 1026 -3.98 17.81 -45.52
N GLY A 1027 -5.09 18.01 -44.81
CA GLY A 1027 -5.90 19.16 -44.37
C GLY A 1027 -7.24 18.62 -43.78
N PHE A 1028 -8.12 19.51 -43.29
CA PHE A 1028 -9.46 19.31 -42.65
C PHE A 1028 -9.45 18.99 -41.14
N GLY A 1029 -10.26 19.59 -40.25
CA GLY A 1029 -11.40 20.49 -40.38
C GLY A 1029 -12.62 19.97 -39.57
N ASP A 1030 -12.91 20.61 -38.43
CA ASP A 1030 -14.15 20.69 -37.64
C ASP A 1030 -14.90 19.45 -37.06
N GLY A 1031 -14.98 19.43 -35.72
CA GLY A 1031 -16.23 19.43 -34.92
C GLY A 1031 -17.10 18.17 -34.79
N MET A 1032 -17.26 17.65 -33.56
CA MET A 1032 -18.57 17.39 -32.90
C MET A 1032 -18.43 16.75 -31.50
N ASN A 1033 -19.23 17.28 -30.55
CA ASN A 1033 -19.58 16.67 -29.26
C ASN A 1033 -20.47 15.42 -29.45
N PHE A 1034 -20.33 14.40 -28.61
CA PHE A 1034 -21.48 13.63 -28.06
C PHE A 1034 -21.11 12.91 -26.75
N MET A 1035 -22.10 12.84 -25.86
CA MET A 1035 -22.10 12.27 -24.51
C MET A 1035 -22.23 10.74 -24.48
N ASP A 1036 -22.01 10.23 -23.25
CA ASP A 1036 -22.68 9.11 -22.58
C ASP A 1036 -22.12 7.68 -22.64
N GLY A 1037 -21.87 7.15 -21.43
CA GLY A 1037 -22.33 5.82 -21.01
C GLY A 1037 -21.31 4.69 -21.01
N GLY A 1038 -21.05 4.09 -19.84
CA GLY A 1038 -20.62 2.68 -19.77
C GLY A 1038 -19.61 2.32 -18.69
N MET A 1039 -20.12 1.91 -17.52
CA MET A 1039 -19.43 1.37 -16.35
C MET A 1039 -19.41 -0.19 -16.40
N LEU A 1040 -18.30 -0.85 -15.98
CA LEU A 1040 -18.21 -2.07 -15.13
C LEU A 1040 -17.00 -2.99 -15.45
N ASP A 1041 -16.39 -3.45 -14.34
CA ASP A 1041 -15.57 -4.64 -14.04
C ASP A 1041 -14.21 -4.90 -14.69
N MET A 1042 -13.13 -4.66 -13.91
CA MET A 1042 -11.75 -5.09 -14.18
C MET A 1042 -10.95 -5.33 -12.87
N GLU A 1043 -11.41 -6.26 -12.04
CA GLU A 1043 -10.71 -6.70 -10.81
C GLU A 1043 -9.70 -7.86 -11.04
N PHE A 1044 -9.64 -8.37 -12.27
CA PHE A 1044 -8.87 -9.57 -12.66
C PHE A 1044 -7.41 -9.30 -13.04
N MET A 1045 -7.03 -8.04 -13.22
CA MET A 1045 -5.80 -7.60 -13.90
C MET A 1045 -4.92 -6.68 -13.02
N ARG A 1046 -5.35 -6.45 -11.79
CA ARG A 1046 -4.48 -6.04 -10.68
C ARG A 1046 -4.03 -7.28 -9.94
#